data_AF-Q1LCT0-F1
#
_entry.id   AF-Q1LCT0-F1
#
_cell.length_a   1.000
_cell.length_b   1.000
_cell.length_c   1.000
_cell.angle_alpha   90.00
_cell.angle_beta   90.00
_cell.angle_gamma   90.00
#
_symmetry.space_group_name_H-M   'P 1'
#
loop_
_entity.id
_entity.type
_entity.pdbx_description
1 polymer ?
#
loop_
_entity_poly.entity_id
_entity_poly.type
_entity_poly.pdbx_seq_one_letter_code
_entity_poly.pdbx_strand_id
1 'polypeptide(L)'
;MANLRWLATLLMSLPIVLTGCGNGGGDSGGNTTNALTPPAGLVERDESPIYAVGVPVVPETVSNSGGAISQCTVSPPLPPGLSLDPQSCTISGTPTGDSHATVYTITASNAAGSSTTRVEIEVKDVPIAPDGLDYLDRSVIYPANAPITPNTPISTGGEITQYSVSPALPAGLAIDPQTGVITGTPTAVTASAVYTVTGANSVDSVQALLTIEVAAVAVPPVGLVYVDRLPEYIVGVPITYNEPAYTGGEVTQFSISPALPAGLTLNTQSGVISGTPTVELAQTTFFITASNSAGSATVQITLTVATAQVGSWQPADAMTLGRFRHTATLLPDGRVLVAAGNRKQATSAAELFDPSTNGWTRTGSLARSRQAHSATLLSDGRVLVAGGFGTGGGNALSSAELFDPAAGSWSQTGSLGQQRDSHTATLLLDGRVLVAGGEGQGGSTGALASAELYDPATGTWSPTGNLGQARKQHTATLLPNGRVLVAGGEDAGGGALASAELYDPATGTWSSTGSMSQARNAYAAAQLTDGSVLAVGGFDGTNALATAELYDPAAGTWSTTGSLQQARDFHTATRMASGRVLVAGGTDGSDLFVSELYNPTTGNWSQVGSLEQMREQHTATLLTDGRVLVTGGIGRGILSYTELFH
;
A
#
# COMPACT_ATOMS: atom_id res chain seq x y z
N MET A 1 39.05 -44.03 35.84
CA MET A 1 39.15 -44.83 37.08
C MET A 1 37.73 -45.16 37.57
N ALA A 2 37.59 -46.00 38.60
CA ALA A 2 36.35 -46.42 39.27
C ALA A 2 35.42 -45.25 39.74
N ASN A 3 34.11 -45.40 40.02
CA ASN A 3 33.18 -46.55 39.93
C ASN A 3 31.68 -46.11 39.97
N LEU A 4 30.77 -47.03 39.53
CA LEU A 4 29.34 -47.30 39.91
C LEU A 4 28.35 -46.17 40.36
N ARG A 5 27.01 -46.26 40.23
CA ARG A 5 25.99 -46.91 39.34
C ARG A 5 24.59 -46.79 40.00
N TRP A 6 23.49 -46.87 39.21
CA TRP A 6 22.06 -46.99 39.64
C TRP A 6 21.46 -45.74 40.35
N LEU A 7 20.14 -45.51 40.50
CA LEU A 7 18.86 -46.21 40.19
C LEU A 7 17.71 -45.15 40.15
N ALA A 8 16.53 -45.27 39.52
CA ALA A 8 16.12 -45.67 38.16
C ALA A 8 14.69 -45.08 37.87
N THR A 9 14.17 -45.17 36.64
CA THR A 9 12.89 -44.56 36.19
C THR A 9 11.63 -45.34 36.57
N LEU A 10 10.50 -44.66 36.83
CA LEU A 10 9.16 -45.27 36.77
C LEU A 10 8.03 -44.26 36.43
N LEU A 11 7.25 -44.55 35.38
CA LEU A 11 5.87 -44.05 35.24
C LEU A 11 4.93 -45.15 35.74
N MET A 12 3.86 -44.81 36.47
CA MET A 12 2.60 -45.57 36.34
C MET A 12 1.35 -44.80 36.79
N SER A 13 0.30 -45.04 36.02
CA SER A 13 -1.11 -44.67 36.16
C SER A 13 -1.78 -45.00 37.50
N LEU A 14 -2.83 -44.25 37.85
CA LEU A 14 -4.03 -44.78 38.52
C LEU A 14 -5.22 -44.86 37.51
N PRO A 15 -6.24 -45.72 37.73
CA PRO A 15 -7.10 -46.21 36.65
C PRO A 15 -8.51 -45.59 36.55
N ILE A 16 -9.16 -45.87 35.41
CA ILE A 16 -10.57 -45.59 35.11
C ILE A 16 -11.47 -46.73 35.60
N VAL A 17 -12.64 -46.41 36.18
CA VAL A 17 -13.82 -47.30 36.19
C VAL A 17 -15.09 -46.49 35.88
N LEU A 18 -15.65 -46.72 34.69
CA LEU A 18 -17.06 -46.91 34.29
C LEU A 18 -18.20 -46.25 35.13
N THR A 19 -19.35 -45.80 34.59
CA THR A 19 -19.93 -45.70 33.22
C THR A 19 -21.25 -44.91 33.30
N GLY A 20 -21.77 -44.40 32.17
CA GLY A 20 -23.21 -44.19 32.02
C GLY A 20 -23.62 -43.04 31.11
N CYS A 21 -24.11 -43.34 29.91
CA CYS A 21 -24.80 -42.34 29.07
C CYS A 21 -26.26 -42.18 29.54
N GLY A 22 -26.76 -40.95 29.61
CA GLY A 22 -28.15 -40.67 29.96
C GLY A 22 -28.61 -39.31 29.45
N ASN A 23 -29.46 -39.30 28.42
CA ASN A 23 -30.07 -38.08 27.90
C ASN A 23 -31.31 -37.75 28.76
N GLY A 24 -31.42 -36.52 29.26
CA GLY A 24 -32.57 -36.10 30.06
C GLY A 24 -32.49 -34.62 30.45
N GLY A 25 -33.33 -33.79 29.84
CA GLY A 25 -33.57 -32.42 30.31
C GLY A 25 -34.74 -32.41 31.30
N GLY A 26 -34.76 -31.44 32.22
CA GLY A 26 -35.89 -31.30 33.15
C GLY A 26 -35.57 -30.63 34.49
N ASP A 27 -35.39 -29.31 34.44
CA ASP A 27 -35.93 -28.36 35.42
C ASP A 27 -35.37 -28.31 36.88
N SER A 28 -35.65 -27.17 37.52
CA SER A 28 -35.65 -26.88 38.96
C SER A 28 -34.33 -26.82 39.75
N GLY A 29 -34.13 -25.67 40.42
CA GLY A 29 -33.59 -25.68 41.79
C GLY A 29 -32.08 -25.80 41.96
N GLY A 30 -31.30 -24.97 41.28
CA GLY A 30 -29.86 -24.77 41.57
C GLY A 30 -29.59 -24.09 42.92
N ASN A 31 -29.98 -24.74 44.03
CA ASN A 31 -29.59 -24.34 45.38
C ASN A 31 -28.10 -24.65 45.57
N THR A 32 -27.25 -23.64 45.40
CA THR A 32 -25.81 -23.76 45.67
C THR A 32 -25.59 -23.92 47.18
N THR A 33 -25.53 -25.18 47.63
CA THR A 33 -24.95 -25.51 48.93
C THR A 33 -23.50 -25.05 48.92
N ASN A 34 -23.21 -23.89 49.51
CA ASN A 34 -21.85 -23.41 49.69
C ASN A 34 -21.06 -24.51 50.41
N ALA A 35 -20.11 -25.11 49.71
CA ALA A 35 -19.17 -26.03 50.33
C ALA A 35 -18.34 -25.22 51.33
N LEU A 36 -18.62 -25.41 52.62
CA LEU A 36 -17.88 -24.76 53.69
C LEU A 36 -16.40 -25.13 53.52
N THR A 37 -15.55 -24.13 53.41
CA THR A 37 -14.10 -24.28 53.47
C THR A 37 -13.66 -24.28 54.93
N PRO A 38 -12.63 -25.06 55.31
CA PRO A 38 -12.03 -24.95 56.63
C PRO A 38 -11.32 -23.58 56.79
N PRO A 39 -11.09 -23.09 58.02
CA PRO A 39 -10.18 -21.96 58.26
C PRO A 39 -8.77 -22.32 57.77
N ALA A 40 -8.03 -21.34 57.27
CA ALA A 40 -6.74 -21.56 56.61
C ALA A 40 -5.89 -20.30 56.59
N GLY A 41 -4.56 -20.48 56.46
CA GLY A 41 -3.60 -19.37 56.49
C GLY A 41 -3.81 -18.47 57.71
N LEU A 42 -3.77 -19.08 58.89
CA LEU A 42 -3.87 -18.37 60.16
C LEU A 42 -2.53 -17.70 60.47
N VAL A 43 -2.52 -16.39 60.70
CA VAL A 43 -1.31 -15.62 61.01
C VAL A 43 -1.63 -14.58 62.10
N GLU A 44 -0.78 -14.54 63.13
CA GLU A 44 -0.81 -13.50 64.19
C GLU A 44 0.00 -12.28 63.73
N ARG A 45 -0.23 -11.12 64.36
CA ARG A 45 0.57 -9.89 64.11
C ARG A 45 1.85 -9.94 64.93
N ASP A 46 1.76 -10.35 66.19
CA ASP A 46 2.87 -10.38 67.12
C ASP A 46 3.23 -11.84 67.40
N GLU A 47 4.33 -12.35 66.82
CA GLU A 47 4.72 -13.76 67.00
C GLU A 47 5.27 -14.04 68.41
N SER A 48 5.87 -13.02 69.05
CA SER A 48 6.46 -13.12 70.40
C SER A 48 6.30 -11.85 71.26
N PRO A 49 5.05 -11.49 71.65
CA PRO A 49 4.78 -10.30 72.46
C PRO A 49 5.13 -10.51 73.94
N ILE A 50 5.74 -9.47 74.52
CA ILE A 50 6.03 -9.35 75.95
C ILE A 50 5.07 -8.30 76.54
N TYR A 51 4.09 -8.76 77.31
CA TYR A 51 3.12 -7.90 77.98
C TYR A 51 3.56 -7.52 79.40
N ALA A 52 2.93 -6.49 79.96
CA ALA A 52 3.20 -6.01 81.32
C ALA A 52 2.01 -6.24 82.26
N VAL A 53 2.28 -6.62 83.51
CA VAL A 53 1.25 -6.74 84.55
C VAL A 53 0.54 -5.40 84.77
N GLY A 54 -0.79 -5.43 84.73
CA GLY A 54 -1.64 -4.24 84.91
C GLY A 54 -1.83 -3.36 83.68
N VAL A 55 -1.19 -3.66 82.55
CA VAL A 55 -1.39 -2.95 81.27
C VAL A 55 -2.42 -3.71 80.42
N PRO A 56 -3.51 -3.06 79.96
CA PRO A 56 -4.44 -3.68 79.02
C PRO A 56 -3.80 -3.88 77.65
N VAL A 57 -3.88 -5.10 77.11
CA VAL A 57 -3.33 -5.43 75.79
C VAL A 57 -4.24 -4.93 74.67
N VAL A 58 -3.66 -4.52 73.56
CA VAL A 58 -4.34 -4.17 72.31
C VAL A 58 -4.96 -5.44 71.74
N PRO A 59 -6.31 -5.53 71.59
CA PRO A 59 -6.96 -6.76 71.14
C PRO A 59 -6.44 -7.23 69.77
N GLU A 60 -5.76 -8.38 69.78
CA GLU A 60 -5.15 -8.99 68.60
C GLU A 60 -6.05 -10.10 68.09
N THR A 61 -6.32 -10.15 66.78
CA THR A 61 -7.24 -11.13 66.18
C THR A 61 -6.53 -11.89 65.08
N VAL A 62 -6.46 -13.22 65.22
CA VAL A 62 -5.88 -14.14 64.22
C VAL A 62 -6.44 -13.82 62.84
N SER A 63 -5.56 -13.43 61.90
CA SER A 63 -5.97 -13.26 60.50
C SER A 63 -6.30 -14.62 59.88
N ASN A 64 -7.31 -14.69 58.99
CA ASN A 64 -7.77 -15.95 58.38
C ASN A 64 -8.08 -15.72 56.90
N SER A 65 -7.51 -16.58 56.04
CA SER A 65 -7.74 -16.59 54.59
C SER A 65 -8.60 -17.76 54.10
N GLY A 66 -8.97 -18.68 55.00
CA GLY A 66 -9.90 -19.78 54.72
C GLY A 66 -11.37 -19.42 54.96
N GLY A 67 -12.19 -20.44 55.19
CA GLY A 67 -13.60 -20.26 55.53
C GLY A 67 -13.80 -19.62 56.91
N ALA A 68 -14.97 -19.04 57.13
CA ALA A 68 -15.32 -18.34 58.36
C ALA A 68 -15.13 -19.24 59.61
N ILE A 69 -14.54 -18.68 60.65
CA ILE A 69 -14.33 -19.35 61.93
C ILE A 69 -15.66 -19.39 62.70
N SER A 70 -15.94 -20.48 63.40
CA SER A 70 -17.09 -20.58 64.32
C SER A 70 -16.71 -20.98 65.75
N GLN A 71 -15.49 -21.49 65.96
CA GLN A 71 -14.95 -21.81 67.28
C GLN A 71 -13.43 -21.58 67.32
N CYS A 72 -12.95 -21.05 68.43
CA CYS A 72 -11.53 -20.85 68.74
C CYS A 72 -11.17 -21.50 70.08
N THR A 73 -9.97 -22.09 70.18
CA THR A 73 -9.38 -22.60 71.43
C THR A 73 -7.89 -22.32 71.50
N VAL A 74 -7.34 -22.26 72.71
CA VAL A 74 -5.90 -22.07 72.97
C VAL A 74 -5.38 -23.12 73.96
N SER A 75 -4.15 -23.58 73.77
CA SER A 75 -3.44 -24.49 74.67
C SER A 75 -1.94 -24.16 74.72
N PRO A 76 -1.31 -24.04 75.90
CA PRO A 76 -1.92 -24.12 77.25
C PRO A 76 -2.87 -22.94 77.55
N PRO A 77 -3.55 -22.90 78.71
CA PRO A 77 -4.36 -21.73 79.10
C PRO A 77 -3.51 -20.46 79.21
N LEU A 78 -4.02 -19.34 78.69
CA LEU A 78 -3.36 -18.03 78.68
C LEU A 78 -3.00 -17.52 80.10
N PRO A 79 -2.02 -16.59 80.22
CA PRO A 79 -1.65 -15.99 81.51
C PRO A 79 -2.83 -15.35 82.26
N PRO A 80 -2.86 -15.36 83.60
CA PRO A 80 -3.99 -14.85 84.38
C PRO A 80 -4.36 -13.42 84.02
N GLY A 81 -5.59 -13.21 83.52
CA GLY A 81 -6.10 -11.90 83.10
C GLY A 81 -6.10 -11.68 81.58
N LEU A 82 -5.49 -12.58 80.79
CA LEU A 82 -5.68 -12.66 79.35
C LEU A 82 -6.73 -13.71 78.98
N SER A 83 -7.40 -13.52 77.85
CA SER A 83 -8.47 -14.38 77.35
C SER A 83 -8.47 -14.43 75.82
N LEU A 84 -8.89 -15.57 75.25
CA LEU A 84 -9.15 -15.72 73.82
C LEU A 84 -10.68 -15.69 73.60
N ASP A 85 -11.16 -14.83 72.71
CA ASP A 85 -12.56 -14.87 72.28
C ASP A 85 -12.83 -16.17 71.49
N PRO A 86 -13.87 -16.94 71.87
CA PRO A 86 -14.13 -18.26 71.30
C PRO A 86 -14.74 -18.24 69.89
N GLN A 87 -15.00 -17.08 69.28
CA GLN A 87 -15.58 -16.96 67.94
C GLN A 87 -14.69 -16.19 66.95
N SER A 88 -14.06 -15.09 67.38
CA SER A 88 -13.16 -14.29 66.53
C SER A 88 -11.70 -14.72 66.60
N CYS A 89 -11.32 -15.52 67.61
CA CYS A 89 -9.92 -15.80 67.96
C CYS A 89 -9.17 -14.53 68.40
N THR A 90 -9.84 -13.59 69.06
CA THR A 90 -9.21 -12.37 69.56
C THR A 90 -8.58 -12.59 70.94
N ILE A 91 -7.26 -12.43 71.07
CA ILE A 91 -6.59 -12.30 72.38
C ILE A 91 -6.86 -10.91 72.93
N SER A 92 -7.34 -10.83 74.18
CA SER A 92 -7.56 -9.57 74.88
C SER A 92 -7.57 -9.74 76.40
N GLY A 93 -7.32 -8.66 77.13
CA GLY A 93 -7.39 -8.63 78.60
C GLY A 93 -6.42 -7.65 79.24
N THR A 94 -5.99 -7.98 80.46
CA THR A 94 -4.99 -7.23 81.25
C THR A 94 -4.27 -8.24 82.14
N PRO A 95 -2.97 -8.53 81.93
CA PRO A 95 -2.27 -9.53 82.73
C PRO A 95 -2.22 -9.14 84.22
N THR A 96 -2.38 -10.12 85.10
CA THR A 96 -2.49 -9.93 86.56
C THR A 96 -1.36 -10.59 87.36
N GLY A 97 -0.39 -11.19 86.68
CA GLY A 97 0.83 -11.75 87.27
C GLY A 97 1.79 -12.26 86.19
N ASP A 98 3.06 -12.41 86.55
CA ASP A 98 4.14 -12.75 85.62
C ASP A 98 4.04 -14.17 85.06
N SER A 99 4.56 -14.37 83.84
CA SER A 99 4.70 -15.68 83.22
C SER A 99 5.87 -15.71 82.24
N HIS A 100 6.75 -16.71 82.37
CA HIS A 100 7.84 -16.96 81.41
C HIS A 100 7.30 -17.16 79.98
N ALA A 101 8.12 -16.78 78.99
CA ALA A 101 7.86 -17.02 77.57
C ALA A 101 7.34 -18.45 77.32
N THR A 102 6.13 -18.53 76.79
CA THR A 102 5.39 -19.79 76.61
C THR A 102 4.74 -19.79 75.24
N VAL A 103 4.94 -20.86 74.45
CA VAL A 103 4.32 -21.02 73.13
C VAL A 103 2.89 -21.53 73.28
N TYR A 104 1.94 -20.66 72.95
CA TYR A 104 0.51 -20.95 72.86
C TYR A 104 0.16 -21.43 71.46
N THR A 105 -0.53 -22.56 71.33
CA THR A 105 -1.11 -23.01 70.06
C THR A 105 -2.59 -22.68 70.04
N ILE A 106 -3.01 -21.88 69.07
CA ILE A 106 -4.39 -21.43 68.88
C ILE A 106 -5.00 -22.21 67.72
N THR A 107 -6.18 -22.78 67.93
CA THR A 107 -6.91 -23.60 66.96
C THR A 107 -8.19 -22.89 66.57
N ALA A 108 -8.33 -22.52 65.30
CA ALA A 108 -9.56 -22.00 64.73
C ALA A 108 -10.27 -23.12 63.94
N SER A 109 -11.58 -23.28 64.14
CA SER A 109 -12.35 -24.35 63.50
C SER A 109 -13.74 -23.93 63.02
N ASN A 110 -14.25 -24.69 62.05
CA ASN A 110 -15.65 -24.70 61.64
C ASN A 110 -16.08 -26.12 61.24
N ALA A 111 -17.32 -26.28 60.76
CA ALA A 111 -17.89 -27.59 60.42
C ALA A 111 -17.18 -28.34 59.26
N ALA A 112 -16.27 -27.69 58.53
CA ALA A 112 -15.46 -28.30 57.46
C ALA A 112 -14.03 -28.66 57.87
N GLY A 113 -13.55 -28.20 59.04
CA GLY A 113 -12.21 -28.52 59.55
C GLY A 113 -11.62 -27.45 60.46
N SER A 114 -10.34 -27.58 60.75
CA SER A 114 -9.60 -26.66 61.61
C SER A 114 -8.19 -26.38 61.11
N SER A 115 -7.64 -25.25 61.51
CA SER A 115 -6.23 -24.87 61.32
C SER A 115 -5.66 -24.32 62.63
N THR A 116 -4.34 -24.21 62.72
CA THR A 116 -3.65 -23.80 63.95
C THR A 116 -2.54 -22.78 63.68
N THR A 117 -2.48 -21.72 64.49
CA THR A 117 -1.35 -20.79 64.57
C THR A 117 -0.67 -20.89 65.95
N ARG A 118 0.44 -20.17 66.14
CA ARG A 118 1.19 -20.10 67.40
C ARG A 118 1.66 -18.68 67.70
N VAL A 119 1.69 -18.35 68.99
CA VAL A 119 2.25 -17.11 69.55
C VAL A 119 3.03 -17.43 70.83
N GLU A 120 4.19 -16.82 71.04
CA GLU A 120 4.99 -16.98 72.26
C GLU A 120 4.82 -15.79 73.19
N ILE A 121 3.99 -15.95 74.23
CA ILE A 121 3.66 -14.83 75.15
C ILE A 121 4.56 -14.92 76.38
N GLU A 122 5.16 -13.78 76.74
CA GLU A 122 5.79 -13.55 78.05
C GLU A 122 5.05 -12.41 78.79
N VAL A 123 5.01 -12.46 80.12
CA VAL A 123 4.44 -11.39 80.96
C VAL A 123 5.43 -11.02 82.06
N LYS A 124 5.72 -9.72 82.20
CA LYS A 124 6.67 -9.17 83.18
C LYS A 124 6.04 -8.10 84.08
N ASP A 125 6.70 -7.85 85.20
CA ASP A 125 6.29 -6.90 86.25
C ASP A 125 6.37 -5.42 85.81
N VAL A 126 7.13 -5.13 84.75
CA VAL A 126 7.28 -3.81 84.14
C VAL A 126 7.14 -3.85 82.61
N PRO A 127 6.67 -2.76 81.98
CA PRO A 127 6.74 -2.59 80.53
C PRO A 127 8.16 -2.73 79.98
N ILE A 128 8.27 -3.39 78.84
CA ILE A 128 9.50 -3.55 78.06
C ILE A 128 9.38 -2.71 76.78
N ALA A 129 10.50 -2.26 76.22
CA ALA A 129 10.52 -1.64 74.89
C ALA A 129 10.16 -2.67 73.80
N PRO A 130 9.59 -2.26 72.66
CA PRO A 130 9.54 -3.12 71.49
C PRO A 130 10.97 -3.44 71.01
N ASP A 131 11.23 -4.67 70.60
CA ASP A 131 12.55 -5.11 70.11
C ASP A 131 12.63 -5.11 68.57
N GLY A 132 11.50 -5.32 67.89
CA GLY A 132 11.45 -5.40 66.43
C GLY A 132 10.10 -5.00 65.84
N LEU A 133 10.15 -4.43 64.62
CA LEU A 133 9.00 -4.17 63.77
C LEU A 133 9.39 -4.42 62.31
N ASP A 134 8.52 -5.11 61.58
CA ASP A 134 8.64 -5.42 60.16
C ASP A 134 7.24 -5.44 59.50
N TYR A 135 7.15 -5.76 58.20
CA TYR A 135 5.91 -5.91 57.44
C TYR A 135 6.02 -7.06 56.43
N LEU A 136 4.88 -7.67 56.11
CA LEU A 136 4.78 -8.72 55.08
C LEU A 136 5.33 -8.26 53.72
N ASP A 137 4.89 -7.11 53.22
CA ASP A 137 5.35 -6.52 51.96
C ASP A 137 6.28 -5.32 52.21
N ARG A 138 7.58 -5.58 52.36
CA ARG A 138 8.61 -4.52 52.55
C ARG A 138 8.84 -3.62 51.31
N SER A 139 8.54 -4.13 50.11
CA SER A 139 8.77 -3.42 48.84
C SER A 139 7.70 -3.81 47.82
N VAL A 140 6.79 -2.89 47.50
CA VAL A 140 5.54 -3.21 46.80
C VAL A 140 5.12 -2.13 45.80
N ILE A 141 4.51 -2.56 44.68
CA ILE A 141 3.91 -1.70 43.68
C ILE A 141 2.40 -1.94 43.71
N TYR A 142 1.63 -0.95 44.17
CA TYR A 142 0.17 -1.04 44.21
C TYR A 142 -0.47 -0.49 42.93
N PRO A 143 -1.51 -1.13 42.39
CA PRO A 143 -2.27 -0.61 41.25
C PRO A 143 -3.18 0.57 41.65
N ALA A 144 -3.06 1.71 40.96
CA ALA A 144 -3.94 2.86 41.16
C ALA A 144 -5.42 2.51 40.88
N ASN A 145 -6.32 2.95 41.77
CA ASN A 145 -7.77 2.74 41.73
C ASN A 145 -8.25 1.27 41.92
N ALA A 146 -7.39 0.38 42.43
CA ALA A 146 -7.78 -0.95 42.89
C ALA A 146 -7.43 -1.15 44.38
N PRO A 147 -8.25 -1.87 45.17
CA PRO A 147 -7.98 -2.08 46.59
C PRO A 147 -6.72 -2.93 46.79
N ILE A 148 -5.93 -2.58 47.81
CA ILE A 148 -4.75 -3.36 48.17
C ILE A 148 -5.13 -4.57 49.04
N THR A 149 -4.36 -5.65 48.95
CA THR A 149 -4.27 -6.60 50.06
C THR A 149 -3.73 -5.86 51.29
N PRO A 150 -4.34 -6.00 52.48
CA PRO A 150 -3.81 -5.39 53.70
C PRO A 150 -2.36 -5.79 53.96
N ASN A 151 -1.48 -4.80 54.17
CA ASN A 151 -0.09 -5.04 54.53
C ASN A 151 0.05 -4.95 56.05
N THR A 152 0.14 -6.12 56.69
CA THR A 152 0.14 -6.30 58.14
C THR A 152 1.58 -6.17 58.69
N PRO A 153 1.79 -5.46 59.82
CA PRO A 153 3.08 -5.46 60.50
C PRO A 153 3.35 -6.80 61.18
N ILE A 154 4.62 -7.06 61.48
CA ILE A 154 5.08 -8.15 62.35
C ILE A 154 5.89 -7.50 63.47
N SER A 155 5.58 -7.79 64.74
CA SER A 155 6.32 -7.20 65.87
C SER A 155 6.82 -8.22 66.92
N THR A 156 7.87 -7.83 67.65
CA THR A 156 8.51 -8.65 68.69
C THR A 156 9.00 -7.79 69.86
N GLY A 157 9.10 -8.39 71.04
CA GLY A 157 9.50 -7.70 72.27
C GLY A 157 8.30 -7.08 72.99
N GLY A 158 8.48 -5.93 73.64
CA GLY A 158 7.40 -5.22 74.30
C GLY A 158 6.27 -4.79 73.35
N GLU A 159 5.02 -5.07 73.72
CA GLU A 159 3.83 -4.76 72.92
C GLU A 159 3.81 -3.32 72.38
N ILE A 160 3.50 -3.16 71.09
CA ILE A 160 3.38 -1.84 70.43
C ILE A 160 1.95 -1.31 70.60
N THR A 161 1.81 -0.19 71.30
CA THR A 161 0.50 0.43 71.61
C THR A 161 0.12 1.57 70.66
N GLN A 162 1.06 2.06 69.83
CA GLN A 162 0.82 3.13 68.88
C GLN A 162 1.68 2.98 67.62
N TYR A 163 1.06 3.17 66.45
CA TYR A 163 1.72 3.19 65.14
C TYR A 163 1.63 4.58 64.48
N SER A 164 2.64 4.91 63.69
CA SER A 164 2.71 6.13 62.87
C SER A 164 3.58 5.92 61.63
N VAL A 165 3.42 6.74 60.59
CA VAL A 165 4.19 6.64 59.35
C VAL A 165 4.62 8.02 58.83
N SER A 166 5.85 8.11 58.31
CA SER A 166 6.40 9.33 57.73
C SER A 166 7.26 9.02 56.48
N PRO A 167 7.08 9.72 55.35
CA PRO A 167 6.03 10.72 55.08
C PRO A 167 4.62 10.11 55.09
N ALA A 168 3.60 10.94 54.92
CA ALA A 168 2.23 10.46 54.78
C ALA A 168 2.08 9.54 53.55
N LEU A 169 1.34 8.45 53.70
CA LEU A 169 1.10 7.46 52.64
C LEU A 169 0.39 8.06 51.40
N PRO A 170 0.52 7.42 50.22
CA PRO A 170 -0.21 7.81 49.01
C PRO A 170 -1.71 7.96 49.25
N ALA A 171 -2.32 8.99 48.65
CA ALA A 171 -3.73 9.32 48.86
C ALA A 171 -4.64 8.10 48.58
N GLY A 172 -5.49 7.76 49.55
CA GLY A 172 -6.35 6.57 49.50
C GLY A 172 -5.78 5.33 50.21
N LEU A 173 -4.53 5.36 50.67
CA LEU A 173 -3.99 4.42 51.66
C LEU A 173 -4.00 5.05 53.07
N ALA A 174 -4.17 4.21 54.09
CA ALA A 174 -4.10 4.60 55.49
C ALA A 174 -3.43 3.50 56.33
N ILE A 175 -2.70 3.91 57.37
CA ILE A 175 -2.25 3.03 58.45
C ILE A 175 -3.22 3.13 59.62
N ASP A 176 -3.58 1.98 60.21
CA ASP A 176 -4.30 1.94 61.48
C ASP A 176 -3.35 2.35 62.63
N PRO A 177 -3.66 3.37 63.44
CA PRO A 177 -2.77 3.86 64.49
C PRO A 177 -2.66 2.94 65.73
N GLN A 178 -3.51 1.90 65.85
CA GLN A 178 -3.49 0.92 66.93
C GLN A 178 -2.97 -0.44 66.46
N THR A 179 -3.36 -0.90 65.26
CA THR A 179 -2.97 -2.23 64.74
C THR A 179 -1.81 -2.19 63.73
N GLY A 180 -1.45 -1.01 63.23
CA GLY A 180 -0.37 -0.82 62.26
C GLY A 180 -0.64 -1.34 60.84
N VAL A 181 -1.79 -1.98 60.60
CA VAL A 181 -2.14 -2.53 59.29
C VAL A 181 -2.35 -1.40 58.28
N ILE A 182 -1.69 -1.50 57.12
CA ILE A 182 -1.89 -0.56 56.00
C ILE A 182 -2.97 -1.11 55.08
N THR A 183 -4.00 -0.31 54.82
CA THR A 183 -5.15 -0.67 53.98
C THR A 183 -5.54 0.47 53.04
N GLY A 184 -6.40 0.18 52.05
CA GLY A 184 -7.08 1.21 51.26
C GLY A 184 -7.17 0.92 49.76
N THR A 185 -7.31 1.98 48.97
CA THR A 185 -7.35 1.99 47.51
C THR A 185 -6.65 3.26 47.04
N PRO A 186 -5.40 3.20 46.55
CA PRO A 186 -4.64 4.39 46.22
C PRO A 186 -5.23 5.08 44.98
N THR A 187 -5.54 6.38 45.08
CA THR A 187 -6.30 7.13 44.07
C THR A 187 -5.43 7.90 43.09
N ALA A 188 -4.11 7.93 43.29
CA ALA A 188 -3.16 8.65 42.46
C ALA A 188 -1.88 7.84 42.23
N VAL A 189 -1.33 7.93 41.01
CA VAL A 189 -0.02 7.35 40.67
C VAL A 189 1.07 8.11 41.40
N THR A 190 1.96 7.39 42.09
CA THR A 190 3.09 7.97 42.83
C THR A 190 4.34 7.14 42.59
N ALA A 191 5.45 7.80 42.23
CA ALA A 191 6.75 7.15 42.07
C ALA A 191 7.20 6.45 43.36
N SER A 192 8.02 5.41 43.22
CA SER A 192 8.58 4.64 44.35
C SER A 192 9.23 5.54 45.39
N ALA A 193 8.77 5.43 46.64
CA ALA A 193 9.26 6.20 47.78
C ALA A 193 9.42 5.33 49.02
N VAL A 194 10.31 5.75 49.93
CA VAL A 194 10.55 5.07 51.20
C VAL A 194 9.74 5.74 52.31
N TYR A 195 9.03 4.93 53.09
CA TYR A 195 8.19 5.31 54.21
C TYR A 195 8.72 4.65 55.49
N THR A 196 9.00 5.45 56.50
CA THR A 196 9.37 4.97 57.83
C THR A 196 8.11 4.80 58.67
N VAL A 197 7.76 3.55 58.99
CA VAL A 197 6.78 3.27 60.04
C VAL A 197 7.50 3.28 61.38
N THR A 198 6.93 3.96 62.38
CA THR A 198 7.39 3.90 63.77
C THR A 198 6.30 3.29 64.63
N GLY A 199 6.61 2.18 65.31
CA GLY A 199 5.79 1.57 66.35
C GLY A 199 6.39 1.89 67.73
N ALA A 200 5.57 2.33 68.68
CA ALA A 200 6.01 2.77 69.99
C ALA A 200 5.11 2.27 71.13
N ASN A 201 5.68 2.22 72.32
CA ASN A 201 4.93 2.05 73.56
C ASN A 201 5.40 3.04 74.64
N SER A 202 5.05 2.79 75.91
CA SER A 202 5.40 3.69 77.03
C SER A 202 6.90 3.74 77.40
N VAL A 203 7.74 2.88 76.81
CA VAL A 203 9.18 2.76 77.12
C VAL A 203 10.05 3.33 75.99
N ASP A 204 9.89 2.83 74.76
CA ASP A 204 10.68 3.25 73.59
C ASP A 204 9.92 2.93 72.27
N SER A 205 10.61 3.07 71.13
CA SER A 205 10.07 2.90 69.78
C SER A 205 11.02 2.18 68.83
N VAL A 206 10.44 1.46 67.86
CA VAL A 206 11.12 0.73 66.78
C VAL A 206 10.63 1.21 65.42
N GLN A 207 11.43 0.98 64.37
CA GLN A 207 11.13 1.46 63.02
C GLN A 207 11.29 0.37 61.95
N ALA A 208 10.33 0.34 61.01
CA ALA A 208 10.40 -0.42 59.78
C ALA A 208 10.47 0.54 58.57
N LEU A 209 11.15 0.10 57.50
CA LEU A 209 11.25 0.83 56.24
C LEU A 209 10.48 0.10 55.14
N LEU A 210 9.45 0.75 54.61
CA LEU A 210 8.64 0.28 53.50
C LEU A 210 9.00 1.03 52.22
N THR A 211 9.13 0.33 51.09
CA THR A 211 9.21 0.96 49.77
C THR A 211 7.88 0.77 49.05
N ILE A 212 7.17 1.86 48.76
CA ILE A 212 5.85 1.82 48.12
C ILE A 212 5.87 2.67 46.86
N GLU A 213 5.47 2.05 45.74
CA GLU A 213 5.09 2.72 44.50
C GLU A 213 3.58 2.54 44.28
N VAL A 214 2.94 3.52 43.63
CA VAL A 214 1.59 3.33 43.06
C VAL A 214 1.68 3.51 41.55
N ALA A 215 1.56 2.41 40.82
CA ALA A 215 1.64 2.40 39.36
C ALA A 215 0.26 2.58 38.70
N ALA A 216 0.24 3.09 37.48
CA ALA A 216 -0.98 3.15 36.68
C ALA A 216 -1.44 1.73 36.30
N VAL A 217 -2.74 1.47 36.41
CA VAL A 217 -3.32 0.26 35.80
C VAL A 217 -3.25 0.40 34.28
N ALA A 218 -2.56 -0.54 33.63
CA ALA A 218 -2.44 -0.55 32.18
C ALA A 218 -3.83 -0.79 31.53
N VAL A 219 -4.11 -0.01 30.49
CA VAL A 219 -5.34 -0.08 29.69
C VAL A 219 -4.97 -0.62 28.30
N PRO A 220 -5.73 -1.54 27.68
CA PRO A 220 -5.43 -1.98 26.33
C PRO A 220 -5.51 -0.82 25.30
N PRO A 221 -4.76 -0.87 24.20
CA PRO A 221 -4.99 0.02 23.06
C PRO A 221 -6.33 -0.33 22.40
N VAL A 222 -7.05 0.67 21.90
CA VAL A 222 -8.36 0.53 21.25
C VAL A 222 -8.51 1.48 20.06
N GLY A 223 -9.34 1.09 19.09
CA GLY A 223 -9.62 1.93 17.91
C GLY A 223 -8.44 2.10 16.96
N LEU A 224 -7.59 1.08 16.82
CA LEU A 224 -6.47 1.10 15.86
C LEU A 224 -6.97 1.25 14.41
N VAL A 225 -6.43 2.25 13.71
CA VAL A 225 -6.66 2.55 12.30
C VAL A 225 -5.34 2.91 11.61
N TYR A 226 -5.32 2.88 10.27
CA TYR A 226 -4.26 3.50 9.46
C TYR A 226 -4.84 4.62 8.60
N VAL A 227 -3.98 5.55 8.18
CA VAL A 227 -4.35 6.65 7.26
C VAL A 227 -4.87 6.09 5.93
N ASP A 228 -4.12 5.15 5.33
CA ASP A 228 -4.59 4.39 4.18
C ASP A 228 -4.89 2.93 4.57
N ARG A 229 -6.03 2.42 4.12
CA ARG A 229 -6.50 1.04 4.33
C ARG A 229 -6.52 0.21 3.04
N LEU A 230 -6.45 0.86 1.88
CA LEU A 230 -6.46 0.22 0.56
C LEU A 230 -5.24 0.66 -0.30
N PRO A 231 -4.01 0.72 0.25
CA PRO A 231 -2.88 1.29 -0.46
C PRO A 231 -2.49 0.50 -1.70
N GLU A 232 -2.38 1.22 -2.82
CA GLU A 232 -1.76 0.75 -4.05
C GLU A 232 -0.38 1.40 -4.20
N TYR A 233 0.66 0.58 -4.14
CA TYR A 233 2.06 1.00 -4.27
C TYR A 233 2.65 0.52 -5.61
N ILE A 234 3.76 1.12 -6.03
CA ILE A 234 4.43 0.81 -7.30
C ILE A 234 5.83 0.24 -7.00
N VAL A 235 6.21 -0.86 -7.67
CA VAL A 235 7.56 -1.43 -7.55
C VAL A 235 8.63 -0.37 -7.84
N GLY A 236 9.65 -0.29 -6.98
CA GLY A 236 10.76 0.66 -7.11
C GLY A 236 10.47 2.10 -6.70
N VAL A 237 9.21 2.45 -6.36
CA VAL A 237 8.83 3.80 -5.90
C VAL A 237 8.80 3.84 -4.36
N PRO A 238 9.53 4.74 -3.70
CA PRO A 238 9.44 4.92 -2.25
C PRO A 238 8.03 5.35 -1.84
N ILE A 239 7.45 4.66 -0.85
CA ILE A 239 6.09 4.99 -0.40
C ILE A 239 6.11 6.24 0.48
N THR A 240 5.03 7.03 0.43
CA THR A 240 4.69 7.89 1.58
C THR A 240 4.39 6.95 2.74
N TYR A 241 4.94 7.24 3.92
CA TYR A 241 4.77 6.37 5.09
C TYR A 241 3.29 6.29 5.48
N ASN A 242 2.82 5.08 5.84
CA ASN A 242 1.46 4.86 6.30
C ASN A 242 1.49 4.72 7.83
N GLU A 243 0.89 5.70 8.50
CA GLU A 243 0.92 5.85 9.97
C GLU A 243 -0.32 5.24 10.64
N PRO A 244 -0.16 4.58 11.79
CA PRO A 244 -1.28 4.16 12.62
C PRO A 244 -1.78 5.30 13.50
N ALA A 245 -3.08 5.32 13.76
CA ALA A 245 -3.69 6.09 14.83
C ALA A 245 -4.49 5.16 15.76
N TYR A 246 -4.47 5.42 17.06
CA TYR A 246 -5.16 4.61 18.07
C TYR A 246 -5.48 5.45 19.31
N THR A 247 -6.23 4.87 20.25
CA THR A 247 -6.59 5.45 21.54
C THR A 247 -6.48 4.39 22.65
N GLY A 248 -6.81 4.70 23.90
CA GLY A 248 -6.62 3.77 25.03
C GLY A 248 -5.23 3.92 25.64
N GLY A 249 -4.65 2.81 26.10
CA GLY A 249 -3.28 2.83 26.65
C GLY A 249 -2.18 2.86 25.59
N GLU A 250 -0.97 3.23 26.02
CA GLU A 250 0.25 3.26 25.21
C GLU A 250 0.57 1.88 24.63
N VAL A 251 0.99 1.83 23.36
CA VAL A 251 1.38 0.59 22.68
C VAL A 251 2.87 0.34 22.85
N THR A 252 3.24 -0.81 23.39
CA THR A 252 4.65 -1.21 23.55
C THR A 252 5.19 -2.02 22.36
N GLN A 253 4.29 -2.58 21.53
CA GLN A 253 4.68 -3.37 20.36
C GLN A 253 3.62 -3.35 19.25
N PHE A 254 4.08 -3.22 18.01
CA PHE A 254 3.32 -3.49 16.78
C PHE A 254 3.83 -4.75 16.07
N SER A 255 2.91 -5.45 15.40
CA SER A 255 3.18 -6.62 14.57
C SER A 255 2.24 -6.66 13.35
N ILE A 256 2.62 -7.36 12.28
CA ILE A 256 1.80 -7.53 11.07
C ILE A 256 1.86 -8.99 10.59
N SER A 257 0.73 -9.50 10.08
CA SER A 257 0.62 -10.83 9.47
C SER A 257 -0.31 -10.79 8.24
N PRO A 258 0.06 -11.39 7.09
CA PRO A 258 1.35 -12.03 6.79
C PRO A 258 2.51 -11.01 6.76
N ALA A 259 3.74 -11.49 6.50
CA ALA A 259 4.89 -10.60 6.32
C ALA A 259 4.72 -9.72 5.07
N LEU A 260 5.12 -8.46 5.16
CA LEU A 260 5.09 -7.50 4.05
C LEU A 260 5.94 -7.98 2.85
N PRO A 261 5.60 -7.56 1.61
CA PRO A 261 6.41 -7.86 0.44
C PRO A 261 7.80 -7.22 0.55
N ALA A 262 8.78 -7.82 -0.12
CA ALA A 262 10.17 -7.38 -0.07
C ALA A 262 10.30 -5.88 -0.41
N GLY A 263 11.09 -5.17 0.39
CA GLY A 263 11.28 -3.72 0.29
C GLY A 263 10.35 -2.87 1.14
N LEU A 264 9.26 -3.42 1.69
CA LEU A 264 8.43 -2.77 2.72
C LEU A 264 8.73 -3.31 4.12
N THR A 265 8.58 -2.46 5.12
CA THR A 265 8.83 -2.78 6.54
C THR A 265 7.79 -2.14 7.45
N LEU A 266 7.52 -2.79 8.59
CA LEU A 266 6.77 -2.23 9.72
C LEU A 266 7.77 -1.89 10.82
N ASN A 267 7.76 -0.64 11.31
CA ASN A 267 8.45 -0.30 12.55
C ASN A 267 7.69 -0.90 13.75
N THR A 268 8.32 -1.75 14.55
CA THR A 268 7.63 -2.50 15.62
C THR A 268 7.39 -1.68 16.90
N GLN A 269 7.83 -0.42 16.96
CA GLN A 269 7.59 0.50 18.08
C GLN A 269 6.57 1.59 17.72
N SER A 270 6.70 2.22 16.55
CA SER A 270 5.77 3.26 16.09
C SER A 270 4.62 2.74 15.22
N GLY A 271 4.71 1.50 14.73
CA GLY A 271 3.75 0.90 13.80
C GLY A 271 3.77 1.50 12.39
N VAL A 272 4.71 2.41 12.08
CA VAL A 272 4.79 3.02 10.74
C VAL A 272 5.17 1.98 9.69
N ILE A 273 4.40 1.89 8.60
CA ILE A 273 4.76 1.13 7.41
C ILE A 273 5.53 2.04 6.46
N SER A 274 6.74 1.64 6.07
CA SER A 274 7.64 2.43 5.20
C SER A 274 8.55 1.55 4.35
N GLY A 275 9.08 2.11 3.25
CA GLY A 275 10.06 1.44 2.39
C GLY A 275 9.90 1.76 0.91
N THR A 276 10.37 0.85 0.06
CA THR A 276 10.31 0.89 -1.41
C THR A 276 10.11 -0.55 -1.87
N PRO A 277 8.89 -0.98 -2.28
CA PRO A 277 8.64 -2.37 -2.59
C PRO A 277 9.43 -2.80 -3.83
N THR A 278 10.02 -3.99 -3.79
CA THR A 278 10.90 -4.51 -4.87
C THR A 278 10.28 -5.68 -5.63
N VAL A 279 9.07 -6.13 -5.24
CA VAL A 279 8.34 -7.26 -5.83
C VAL A 279 6.86 -6.91 -5.89
N GLU A 280 6.20 -7.29 -6.99
CA GLU A 280 4.75 -7.16 -7.16
C GLU A 280 3.96 -7.96 -6.12
N LEU A 281 2.76 -7.50 -5.81
CA LEU A 281 1.85 -8.17 -4.89
C LEU A 281 0.41 -7.93 -5.33
N ALA A 282 -0.25 -9.00 -5.78
CA ALA A 282 -1.69 -8.99 -5.99
C ALA A 282 -2.43 -8.66 -4.68
N GLN A 283 -3.57 -7.97 -4.79
CA GLN A 283 -4.34 -7.42 -3.67
C GLN A 283 -4.45 -8.38 -2.47
N THR A 284 -3.72 -8.10 -1.39
CA THR A 284 -3.52 -9.00 -0.24
C THR A 284 -3.92 -8.30 1.06
N THR A 285 -4.70 -8.99 1.91
CA THR A 285 -5.11 -8.46 3.23
C THR A 285 -4.07 -8.76 4.30
N PHE A 286 -3.74 -7.74 5.08
CA PHE A 286 -2.81 -7.78 6.20
C PHE A 286 -3.51 -7.37 7.50
N PHE A 287 -3.18 -8.05 8.59
CA PHE A 287 -3.64 -7.75 9.93
C PHE A 287 -2.51 -7.14 10.75
N ILE A 288 -2.63 -5.86 11.12
CA ILE A 288 -1.72 -5.21 12.05
C ILE A 288 -2.31 -5.34 13.46
N THR A 289 -1.50 -5.79 14.42
CA THR A 289 -1.87 -5.79 15.84
C THR A 289 -0.94 -4.88 16.63
N ALA A 290 -1.54 -3.99 17.41
CA ALA A 290 -0.89 -3.13 18.40
C ALA A 290 -1.20 -3.66 19.80
N SER A 291 -0.21 -3.80 20.67
CA SER A 291 -0.35 -4.47 21.97
C SER A 291 0.46 -3.84 23.10
N ASN A 292 -0.03 -4.01 24.33
CA ASN A 292 0.68 -3.76 25.59
C ASN A 292 0.36 -4.86 26.62
N SER A 293 0.78 -4.68 27.87
CA SER A 293 0.59 -5.66 28.96
C SER A 293 -0.88 -5.91 29.36
N ALA A 294 -1.81 -5.03 28.98
CA ALA A 294 -3.24 -5.16 29.28
C ALA A 294 -4.08 -5.72 28.12
N GLY A 295 -3.53 -5.82 26.91
CA GLY A 295 -4.22 -6.39 25.75
C GLY A 295 -3.76 -5.81 24.42
N SER A 296 -4.61 -5.94 23.40
CA SER A 296 -4.29 -5.54 22.03
C SER A 296 -5.51 -5.08 21.23
N ALA A 297 -5.23 -4.33 20.15
CA ALA A 297 -6.18 -4.01 19.09
C ALA A 297 -5.60 -4.43 17.74
N THR A 298 -6.45 -4.99 16.88
CA THR A 298 -6.08 -5.45 15.53
C THR A 298 -6.89 -4.72 14.48
N VAL A 299 -6.25 -4.34 13.37
CA VAL A 299 -6.90 -3.73 12.21
C VAL A 299 -6.47 -4.43 10.92
N GLN A 300 -7.38 -4.50 9.95
CA GLN A 300 -7.09 -4.96 8.59
C GLN A 300 -6.78 -3.78 7.66
N ILE A 301 -5.77 -3.96 6.81
CA ILE A 301 -5.56 -3.19 5.58
C ILE A 301 -5.46 -4.17 4.41
N THR A 302 -5.75 -3.73 3.18
CA THR A 302 -5.59 -4.54 1.98
C THR A 302 -4.70 -3.82 1.00
N LEU A 303 -3.55 -4.40 0.68
CA LEU A 303 -2.43 -3.73 0.01
C LEU A 303 -2.16 -4.40 -1.35
N THR A 304 -1.91 -3.57 -2.36
CA THR A 304 -1.49 -3.99 -3.71
C THR A 304 -0.11 -3.39 -4.01
N VAL A 305 0.76 -4.13 -4.69
CA VAL A 305 1.96 -3.58 -5.32
C VAL A 305 1.93 -3.88 -6.82
N ALA A 306 1.76 -2.86 -7.65
CA ALA A 306 1.72 -2.94 -9.10
C ALA A 306 3.09 -2.68 -9.75
N THR A 307 3.20 -3.01 -11.03
CA THR A 307 4.41 -2.86 -11.85
C THR A 307 4.90 -1.42 -11.95
N ALA A 308 6.23 -1.25 -12.02
CA ALA A 308 6.87 0.02 -12.34
C ALA A 308 6.56 0.44 -13.78
N GLN A 309 5.58 1.32 -13.96
CA GLN A 309 5.23 1.87 -15.28
C GLN A 309 6.38 2.76 -15.81
N VAL A 310 7.00 2.36 -16.92
CA VAL A 310 8.21 3.01 -17.43
C VAL A 310 7.87 4.23 -18.29
N GLY A 311 7.83 5.40 -17.67
CA GLY A 311 7.49 6.67 -18.32
C GLY A 311 6.02 7.04 -18.13
N SER A 312 5.74 8.34 -18.20
CA SER A 312 4.49 8.93 -17.70
C SER A 312 3.88 9.95 -18.66
N TRP A 313 2.55 9.99 -18.72
CA TRP A 313 1.84 11.06 -19.43
C TRP A 313 1.61 12.26 -18.51
N GLN A 314 1.75 13.46 -19.07
CA GLN A 314 1.36 14.72 -18.46
C GLN A 314 0.43 15.47 -19.42
N PRO A 315 -0.66 16.08 -18.95
CA PRO A 315 -1.53 16.88 -19.80
C PRO A 315 -0.83 18.18 -20.24
N ALA A 316 -1.13 18.61 -21.45
CA ALA A 316 -0.74 19.91 -21.99
C ALA A 316 -2.00 20.77 -22.26
N ASP A 317 -1.82 22.00 -22.75
CA ASP A 317 -2.98 22.78 -23.22
C ASP A 317 -3.73 22.02 -24.33
N ALA A 318 -5.04 22.20 -24.38
CA ALA A 318 -5.87 21.63 -25.43
C ALA A 318 -5.84 22.48 -26.71
N MET A 319 -5.92 21.84 -27.88
CA MET A 319 -6.18 22.55 -29.15
C MET A 319 -7.48 23.35 -29.06
N THR A 320 -7.58 24.51 -29.72
CA THR A 320 -8.86 25.25 -29.74
C THR A 320 -9.98 24.46 -30.42
N LEU A 321 -9.64 23.57 -31.35
CA LEU A 321 -10.57 22.78 -32.14
C LEU A 321 -10.17 21.30 -32.14
N GLY A 322 -10.87 20.51 -31.32
CA GLY A 322 -10.69 19.04 -31.31
C GLY A 322 -10.96 18.39 -32.66
N ARG A 323 -10.16 17.37 -33.00
CA ARG A 323 -10.04 16.83 -34.36
C ARG A 323 -9.41 15.43 -34.40
N PHE A 324 -9.79 14.64 -35.40
CA PHE A 324 -9.21 13.34 -35.74
C PHE A 324 -8.95 13.24 -37.25
N ARG A 325 -8.17 12.26 -37.73
CA ARG A 325 -7.69 12.19 -39.14
C ARG A 325 -7.03 13.49 -39.63
N HIS A 326 -6.42 14.22 -38.71
CA HIS A 326 -5.53 15.35 -38.97
C HIS A 326 -4.09 14.84 -39.16
N THR A 327 -3.18 15.75 -39.49
CA THR A 327 -1.73 15.46 -39.50
C THR A 327 -1.02 16.32 -38.47
N ALA A 328 0.05 15.79 -37.89
CA ALA A 328 1.02 16.53 -37.09
C ALA A 328 2.38 16.52 -37.81
N THR A 329 3.13 17.62 -37.74
CA THR A 329 4.45 17.73 -38.37
C THR A 329 5.35 18.60 -37.50
N LEU A 330 6.44 18.01 -36.99
CA LEU A 330 7.50 18.75 -36.31
C LEU A 330 8.16 19.71 -37.33
N LEU A 331 8.30 20.97 -36.94
CA LEU A 331 8.90 22.02 -37.75
C LEU A 331 10.39 22.23 -37.39
N PRO A 332 11.18 22.88 -38.27
CA PRO A 332 12.60 23.15 -37.99
C PRO A 332 12.86 24.04 -36.76
N ASP A 333 11.84 24.75 -36.26
CA ASP A 333 11.90 25.58 -35.05
C ASP A 333 11.47 24.82 -33.77
N GLY A 334 11.16 23.53 -33.87
CA GLY A 334 10.75 22.67 -32.75
C GLY A 334 9.25 22.69 -32.44
N ARG A 335 8.46 23.59 -33.05
CA ARG A 335 6.99 23.59 -32.91
C ARG A 335 6.38 22.44 -33.70
N VAL A 336 5.15 22.03 -33.36
CA VAL A 336 4.41 21.01 -34.14
C VAL A 336 3.21 21.66 -34.82
N LEU A 337 3.19 21.62 -36.15
CA LEU A 337 2.02 21.99 -36.95
C LEU A 337 0.99 20.87 -36.92
N VAL A 338 -0.20 21.17 -36.42
CA VAL A 338 -1.40 20.34 -36.61
C VAL A 338 -2.28 20.96 -37.69
N ALA A 339 -2.48 20.23 -38.79
CA ALA A 339 -3.21 20.70 -39.96
C ALA A 339 -4.51 19.93 -40.20
N ALA A 340 -5.60 20.68 -40.44
CA ALA A 340 -6.88 20.17 -40.94
C ALA A 340 -7.46 19.01 -40.10
N GLY A 341 -8.07 17.98 -40.72
CA GLY A 341 -8.73 16.86 -40.05
C GLY A 341 -10.25 17.04 -39.92
N ASN A 342 -10.89 16.24 -39.08
CA ASN A 342 -12.35 16.16 -38.95
C ASN A 342 -12.85 16.60 -37.57
N ARG A 343 -13.83 17.53 -37.57
CA ARG A 343 -14.57 18.02 -36.41
C ARG A 343 -16.08 18.02 -36.70
N LYS A 344 -16.65 16.82 -36.87
CA LYS A 344 -17.98 16.53 -37.47
C LYS A 344 -18.06 16.74 -38.99
N GLN A 345 -17.24 17.62 -39.53
CA GLN A 345 -16.91 17.73 -40.94
C GLN A 345 -15.41 18.01 -41.08
N ALA A 346 -14.85 17.81 -42.28
CA ALA A 346 -13.48 18.22 -42.58
C ALA A 346 -13.26 19.72 -42.31
N THR A 347 -12.10 20.10 -41.76
CA THR A 347 -11.74 21.49 -41.42
C THR A 347 -10.50 21.96 -42.18
N SER A 348 -10.35 23.27 -42.35
CA SER A 348 -9.16 23.92 -42.89
C SER A 348 -8.31 24.61 -41.82
N ALA A 349 -8.75 24.62 -40.56
CA ALA A 349 -8.02 25.25 -39.48
C ALA A 349 -6.69 24.53 -39.20
N ALA A 350 -5.63 25.28 -38.92
CA ALA A 350 -4.36 24.75 -38.45
C ALA A 350 -3.92 25.45 -37.15
N GLU A 351 -3.22 24.71 -36.29
CA GLU A 351 -2.77 25.12 -34.97
C GLU A 351 -1.32 24.68 -34.76
N LEU A 352 -0.54 25.44 -34.00
CA LEU A 352 0.87 25.19 -33.71
C LEU A 352 1.04 24.95 -32.21
N PHE A 353 1.57 23.78 -31.85
CA PHE A 353 2.01 23.48 -30.49
C PHE A 353 3.44 23.98 -30.27
N ASP A 354 3.66 24.67 -29.14
CA ASP A 354 4.99 25.11 -28.72
C ASP A 354 5.46 24.31 -27.48
N PRO A 355 6.47 23.43 -27.62
CA PRO A 355 6.92 22.59 -26.51
C PRO A 355 7.61 23.37 -25.38
N SER A 356 8.02 24.62 -25.60
CA SER A 356 8.63 25.46 -24.56
C SER A 356 7.61 26.04 -23.59
N THR A 357 6.33 26.11 -23.99
CA THR A 357 5.21 26.59 -23.17
C THR A 357 4.16 25.51 -22.89
N ASN A 358 4.24 24.35 -23.57
CA ASN A 358 3.19 23.34 -23.69
C ASN A 358 1.84 23.91 -24.23
N GLY A 359 1.89 25.06 -24.91
CA GLY A 359 0.73 25.85 -25.33
C GLY A 359 0.40 25.72 -26.82
N TRP A 360 -0.83 26.10 -27.19
CA TRP A 360 -1.29 26.15 -28.58
C TRP A 360 -1.48 27.58 -29.08
N THR A 361 -1.08 27.81 -30.33
CA THR A 361 -1.36 29.04 -31.07
C THR A 361 -2.07 28.73 -32.39
N ARG A 362 -3.02 29.57 -32.80
CA ARG A 362 -3.63 29.44 -34.14
C ARG A 362 -2.71 30.07 -35.18
N THR A 363 -2.62 29.42 -36.35
CA THR A 363 -1.89 29.93 -37.51
C THR A 363 -2.86 30.18 -38.68
N GLY A 364 -2.36 30.48 -39.87
CA GLY A 364 -3.18 30.54 -41.08
C GLY A 364 -3.99 29.26 -41.31
N SER A 365 -5.07 29.35 -42.10
CA SER A 365 -5.90 28.20 -42.47
C SER A 365 -5.72 27.84 -43.94
N LEU A 366 -5.94 26.56 -44.27
CA LEU A 366 -5.92 26.06 -45.64
C LEU A 366 -7.05 26.67 -46.48
N ALA A 367 -6.84 26.78 -47.79
CA ALA A 367 -7.85 27.14 -48.76
C ALA A 367 -8.91 26.05 -48.96
N ARG A 368 -8.58 24.77 -48.70
CA ARG A 368 -9.57 23.66 -48.67
C ARG A 368 -9.52 22.85 -47.40
N SER A 369 -10.69 22.73 -46.76
CA SER A 369 -10.96 21.79 -45.67
C SER A 369 -10.75 20.34 -46.11
N ARG A 370 -10.05 19.56 -45.30
CA ARG A 370 -9.66 18.17 -45.62
C ARG A 370 -9.46 17.31 -44.38
N GLN A 371 -9.56 15.99 -44.53
CA GLN A 371 -9.18 14.97 -43.54
C GLN A 371 -8.46 13.82 -44.26
N ALA A 372 -7.75 12.94 -43.54
CA ALA A 372 -7.04 11.80 -44.14
C ALA A 372 -6.10 12.18 -45.31
N HIS A 373 -5.56 13.41 -45.24
CA HIS A 373 -4.52 13.93 -46.12
C HIS A 373 -3.13 13.56 -45.59
N SER A 374 -2.11 13.71 -46.42
CA SER A 374 -0.72 13.62 -45.98
C SER A 374 -0.15 15.01 -45.69
N ALA A 375 0.76 15.11 -44.72
CA ALA A 375 1.61 16.28 -44.51
C ALA A 375 3.08 15.85 -44.52
N THR A 376 3.93 16.60 -45.21
CA THR A 376 5.35 16.27 -45.38
C THR A 376 6.18 17.54 -45.22
N LEU A 377 7.06 17.56 -44.22
CA LEU A 377 8.09 18.59 -44.11
C LEU A 377 9.03 18.47 -45.32
N LEU A 378 9.30 19.58 -45.99
CA LEU A 378 10.18 19.68 -47.15
C LEU A 378 11.58 20.13 -46.73
N SER A 379 12.58 19.87 -47.58
CA SER A 379 13.97 20.26 -47.35
C SER A 379 14.22 21.78 -47.25
N ASP A 380 13.23 22.60 -47.63
CA ASP A 380 13.23 24.06 -47.47
C ASP A 380 12.52 24.56 -46.20
N GLY A 381 12.02 23.65 -45.36
CA GLY A 381 11.31 23.95 -44.12
C GLY A 381 9.80 24.18 -44.25
N ARG A 382 9.25 24.27 -45.46
CA ARG A 382 7.79 24.34 -45.68
C ARG A 382 7.15 22.97 -45.46
N VAL A 383 5.85 22.93 -45.19
CA VAL A 383 5.08 21.67 -45.10
C VAL A 383 4.13 21.54 -46.29
N LEU A 384 4.32 20.50 -47.11
CA LEU A 384 3.38 20.11 -48.16
C LEU A 384 2.20 19.37 -47.55
N VAL A 385 0.98 19.84 -47.77
CA VAL A 385 -0.27 19.14 -47.46
C VAL A 385 -0.97 18.74 -48.76
N ALA A 386 -1.17 17.44 -48.95
CA ALA A 386 -1.61 16.85 -50.22
C ALA A 386 -2.80 15.89 -50.05
N GLY A 387 -3.73 15.93 -51.00
CA GLY A 387 -4.91 15.06 -51.04
C GLY A 387 -5.84 15.21 -49.83
N GLY A 388 -6.49 14.13 -49.44
CA GLY A 388 -7.47 14.08 -48.35
C GLY A 388 -8.93 14.18 -48.83
N PHE A 389 -9.87 13.91 -47.93
CA PHE A 389 -11.32 13.88 -48.19
C PHE A 389 -12.00 15.19 -47.76
N GLY A 390 -12.99 15.66 -48.52
CA GLY A 390 -13.62 16.99 -48.34
C GLY A 390 -14.82 17.07 -47.39
N THR A 391 -15.49 18.23 -47.38
CA THR A 391 -16.75 18.46 -46.65
C THR A 391 -17.98 18.03 -47.46
N GLY A 392 -19.10 17.73 -46.79
CA GLY A 392 -20.42 17.60 -47.44
C GLY A 392 -20.61 16.35 -48.31
N GLY A 393 -19.95 15.24 -47.98
CA GLY A 393 -19.90 14.05 -48.84
C GLY A 393 -18.95 14.19 -50.04
N GLY A 394 -18.14 15.26 -50.08
CA GLY A 394 -17.20 15.52 -51.16
C GLY A 394 -16.05 14.51 -51.19
N ASN A 395 -15.82 13.95 -52.38
CA ASN A 395 -14.79 12.94 -52.68
C ASN A 395 -13.38 13.34 -52.21
N ALA A 396 -12.46 12.36 -52.27
CA ALA A 396 -11.02 12.58 -52.26
C ALA A 396 -10.58 13.77 -53.14
N LEU A 397 -9.53 14.47 -52.73
CA LEU A 397 -9.04 15.71 -53.33
C LEU A 397 -7.76 15.48 -54.15
N SER A 398 -7.57 16.28 -55.19
CA SER A 398 -6.30 16.42 -55.94
C SER A 398 -5.50 17.67 -55.53
N SER A 399 -6.11 18.63 -54.83
CA SER A 399 -5.48 19.90 -54.45
C SER A 399 -4.39 19.73 -53.39
N ALA A 400 -3.21 20.30 -53.61
CA ALA A 400 -2.15 20.41 -52.61
C ALA A 400 -1.86 21.87 -52.23
N GLU A 401 -1.37 22.08 -51.02
CA GLU A 401 -1.08 23.38 -50.41
C GLU A 401 0.23 23.33 -49.63
N LEU A 402 0.91 24.47 -49.50
CA LEU A 402 2.18 24.62 -48.79
C LEU A 402 2.00 25.57 -47.60
N PHE A 403 2.41 25.13 -46.41
CA PHE A 403 2.54 25.98 -45.23
C PHE A 403 3.95 26.54 -45.11
N ASP A 404 4.05 27.85 -44.90
CA ASP A 404 5.28 28.55 -44.52
C ASP A 404 5.27 28.80 -42.99
N PRO A 405 6.18 28.16 -42.22
CA PRO A 405 6.21 28.29 -40.76
C PRO A 405 6.79 29.63 -40.26
N ALA A 406 7.55 30.34 -41.09
CA ALA A 406 8.10 31.66 -40.77
C ALA A 406 7.06 32.77 -41.01
N ALA A 407 6.26 32.65 -42.08
CA ALA A 407 5.15 33.56 -42.37
C ALA A 407 3.83 33.19 -41.66
N GLY A 408 3.70 31.96 -41.14
CA GLY A 408 2.44 31.45 -40.56
C GLY A 408 1.31 31.34 -41.58
N SER A 409 1.62 31.16 -42.86
CA SER A 409 0.68 31.34 -43.97
C SER A 409 0.64 30.14 -44.92
N TRP A 410 -0.42 30.06 -45.72
CA TRP A 410 -0.65 28.97 -46.68
C TRP A 410 -0.67 29.50 -48.12
N SER A 411 -0.15 28.70 -49.04
CA SER A 411 -0.17 28.96 -50.49
C SER A 411 -0.60 27.71 -51.26
N GLN A 412 -1.27 27.88 -52.40
CA GLN A 412 -1.59 26.76 -53.30
C GLN A 412 -0.36 26.39 -54.14
N THR A 413 -0.20 25.11 -54.42
CA THR A 413 0.81 24.59 -55.35
C THR A 413 0.11 23.77 -56.45
N GLY A 414 0.86 23.09 -57.32
CA GLY A 414 0.29 22.16 -58.29
C GLY A 414 -0.59 21.10 -57.62
N SER A 415 -1.51 20.53 -58.41
CA SER A 415 -2.42 19.46 -57.95
C SER A 415 -2.02 18.10 -58.50
N LEU A 416 -2.34 17.04 -57.76
CA LEU A 416 -2.15 15.65 -58.19
C LEU A 416 -2.98 15.35 -59.45
N GLY A 417 -2.45 14.53 -60.34
CA GLY A 417 -3.17 14.01 -61.49
C GLY A 417 -4.29 13.05 -61.09
N GLN A 418 -4.12 12.28 -60.02
CA GLN A 418 -5.16 11.43 -59.44
C GLN A 418 -5.52 11.91 -58.02
N GLN A 419 -6.78 12.28 -57.82
CA GLN A 419 -7.34 12.59 -56.50
C GLN A 419 -7.27 11.37 -55.57
N ARG A 420 -6.93 11.61 -54.29
CA ARG A 420 -6.71 10.54 -53.30
C ARG A 420 -6.80 11.02 -51.86
N ASP A 421 -7.24 10.14 -50.97
CA ASP A 421 -7.05 10.22 -49.53
C ASP A 421 -6.60 8.87 -48.96
N SER A 422 -6.25 8.83 -47.67
CA SER A 422 -5.76 7.61 -47.00
C SER A 422 -4.52 7.00 -47.69
N HIS A 423 -3.75 7.86 -48.37
CA HIS A 423 -2.49 7.60 -49.06
C HIS A 423 -1.28 7.94 -48.16
N THR A 424 -0.10 7.55 -48.59
CA THR A 424 1.17 7.94 -47.94
C THR A 424 1.92 8.98 -48.76
N ALA A 425 2.62 9.89 -48.09
CA ALA A 425 3.59 10.80 -48.72
C ALA A 425 4.95 10.71 -48.02
N THR A 426 6.02 10.55 -48.79
CA THR A 426 7.37 10.31 -48.29
C THR A 426 8.35 11.26 -48.98
N LEU A 427 9.03 12.10 -48.20
CA LEU A 427 10.17 12.89 -48.68
C LEU A 427 11.30 11.94 -49.09
N LEU A 428 11.85 12.14 -50.29
CA LEU A 428 12.94 11.35 -50.84
C LEU A 428 14.29 12.06 -50.60
N LEU A 429 15.39 11.31 -50.71
CA LEU A 429 16.75 11.85 -50.52
C LEU A 429 17.16 12.92 -51.56
N ASP A 430 16.42 13.04 -52.66
CA ASP A 430 16.59 14.09 -53.69
C ASP A 430 15.72 15.33 -53.45
N GLY A 431 14.93 15.36 -52.36
CA GLY A 431 14.03 16.47 -52.00
C GLY A 431 12.64 16.43 -52.65
N ARG A 432 12.37 15.50 -53.59
CA ARG A 432 11.01 15.27 -54.11
C ARG A 432 10.16 14.54 -53.07
N VAL A 433 8.83 14.60 -53.20
CA VAL A 433 7.91 13.82 -52.36
C VAL A 433 7.21 12.77 -53.21
N LEU A 434 7.41 11.49 -52.88
CA LEU A 434 6.63 10.38 -53.42
C LEU A 434 5.27 10.35 -52.72
N VAL A 435 4.19 10.33 -53.50
CA VAL A 435 2.84 10.04 -53.04
C VAL A 435 2.36 8.74 -53.66
N ALA A 436 1.90 7.79 -52.83
CA ALA A 436 1.59 6.42 -53.25
C ALA A 436 0.27 5.91 -52.65
N GLY A 437 -0.52 5.21 -53.48
CA GLY A 437 -1.75 4.54 -53.07
C GLY A 437 -2.86 5.49 -52.58
N GLY A 438 -3.67 5.00 -51.63
CA GLY A 438 -4.88 5.66 -51.12
C GLY A 438 -6.14 5.22 -51.86
N GLU A 439 -7.29 5.83 -51.56
CA GLU A 439 -8.54 5.61 -52.30
C GLU A 439 -8.97 6.80 -53.15
N GLY A 440 -9.56 6.51 -54.32
CA GLY A 440 -9.96 7.48 -55.33
C GLY A 440 -11.43 7.92 -55.27
N GLN A 441 -12.00 8.29 -56.41
CA GLN A 441 -13.43 8.62 -56.50
C GLN A 441 -14.29 7.35 -56.48
N GLY A 442 -15.31 7.30 -55.61
CA GLY A 442 -16.29 6.21 -55.54
C GLY A 442 -16.58 5.72 -54.12
N GLY A 443 -15.59 5.77 -53.23
CA GLY A 443 -15.67 5.36 -51.83
C GLY A 443 -15.47 3.86 -51.61
N SER A 444 -14.75 3.50 -50.54
CA SER A 444 -14.52 2.14 -50.01
C SER A 444 -13.80 1.13 -50.92
N THR A 445 -14.28 0.83 -52.12
CA THR A 445 -13.75 -0.25 -52.99
C THR A 445 -12.77 0.25 -54.06
N GLY A 446 -12.19 1.44 -53.85
CA GLY A 446 -11.43 2.19 -54.86
C GLY A 446 -9.96 2.42 -54.54
N ALA A 447 -9.27 1.43 -53.94
CA ALA A 447 -7.84 1.50 -53.65
C ALA A 447 -7.01 1.72 -54.93
N LEU A 448 -5.95 2.53 -54.84
CA LEU A 448 -5.15 2.98 -55.97
C LEU A 448 -3.80 2.25 -56.06
N ALA A 449 -3.39 1.91 -57.28
CA ALA A 449 -2.02 1.48 -57.59
C ALA A 449 -1.13 2.64 -58.09
N SER A 450 -1.70 3.82 -58.34
CA SER A 450 -0.95 4.94 -58.91
C SER A 450 -0.06 5.64 -57.88
N ALA A 451 1.13 6.04 -58.32
CA ALA A 451 2.03 6.89 -57.55
C ALA A 451 2.49 8.10 -58.38
N GLU A 452 2.78 9.19 -57.68
CA GLU A 452 3.13 10.49 -58.25
C GLU A 452 4.28 11.12 -57.45
N LEU A 453 5.10 11.93 -58.12
CA LEU A 453 6.20 12.69 -57.54
C LEU A 453 5.88 14.18 -57.58
N TYR A 454 5.94 14.83 -56.43
CA TYR A 454 5.95 16.28 -56.31
C TYR A 454 7.39 16.82 -56.29
N ASP A 455 7.64 17.88 -57.05
CA ASP A 455 8.88 18.66 -57.03
C ASP A 455 8.66 20.02 -56.32
N PRO A 456 9.22 20.23 -55.11
CA PRO A 456 9.14 21.51 -54.40
C PRO A 456 9.76 22.72 -55.11
N ALA A 457 10.71 22.51 -56.04
CA ALA A 457 11.41 23.58 -56.72
C ALA A 457 10.58 24.21 -57.85
N THR A 458 9.77 23.41 -58.55
CA THR A 458 8.82 23.89 -59.58
C THR A 458 7.37 23.96 -59.10
N GLY A 459 7.03 23.31 -57.99
CA GLY A 459 5.65 23.16 -57.51
C GLY A 459 4.79 22.22 -58.37
N THR A 460 5.42 21.38 -59.20
CA THR A 460 4.71 20.51 -60.15
C THR A 460 4.60 19.06 -59.66
N TRP A 461 3.65 18.33 -60.26
CA TRP A 461 3.47 16.89 -60.06
C TRP A 461 3.75 16.13 -61.35
N SER A 462 4.32 14.94 -61.23
CA SER A 462 4.60 14.03 -62.35
C SER A 462 4.25 12.58 -61.97
N PRO A 463 3.65 11.79 -62.87
CA PRO A 463 3.42 10.38 -62.61
C PRO A 463 4.75 9.61 -62.57
N THR A 464 4.82 8.58 -61.72
CA THR A 464 5.93 7.62 -61.71
C THR A 464 5.38 6.20 -61.95
N GLY A 465 6.18 5.15 -61.74
CA GLY A 465 5.69 3.77 -61.82
C GLY A 465 4.53 3.50 -60.87
N ASN A 466 3.68 2.54 -61.22
CA ASN A 466 2.57 2.07 -60.37
C ASN A 466 3.02 0.90 -59.48
N LEU A 467 2.38 0.76 -58.32
CA LEU A 467 2.48 -0.42 -57.47
C LEU A 467 1.92 -1.65 -58.22
N GLY A 468 2.47 -2.83 -57.93
CA GLY A 468 1.96 -4.11 -58.40
C GLY A 468 0.61 -4.48 -57.76
N GLN A 469 0.37 -4.05 -56.52
CA GLN A 469 -0.95 -4.19 -55.87
C GLN A 469 -1.48 -2.84 -55.35
N ALA A 470 -2.69 -2.51 -55.79
CA ALA A 470 -3.43 -1.32 -55.34
C ALA A 470 -3.76 -1.39 -53.85
N ARG A 471 -3.54 -0.30 -53.12
CA ARG A 471 -3.66 -0.28 -51.65
C ARG A 471 -3.92 1.12 -51.07
N LYS A 472 -4.60 1.14 -49.93
CA LYS A 472 -4.85 2.32 -49.06
C LYS A 472 -4.57 1.94 -47.60
N GLN A 473 -4.43 2.93 -46.71
CA GLN A 473 -4.13 2.69 -45.28
C GLN A 473 -2.90 1.79 -45.03
N HIS A 474 -1.99 1.74 -45.99
CA HIS A 474 -0.68 1.12 -45.91
C HIS A 474 0.31 2.08 -45.23
N THR A 475 1.45 1.57 -44.77
CA THR A 475 2.56 2.43 -44.32
C THR A 475 3.61 2.58 -45.41
N ALA A 476 4.28 3.74 -45.45
CA ALA A 476 5.44 3.98 -46.31
C ALA A 476 6.63 4.45 -45.47
N THR A 477 7.81 3.88 -45.68
CA THR A 477 9.03 4.18 -44.93
C THR A 477 10.22 4.34 -45.86
N LEU A 478 10.88 5.49 -45.82
CA LEU A 478 12.16 5.70 -46.49
C LEU A 478 13.24 4.85 -45.80
N LEU A 479 13.84 3.91 -46.52
CA LEU A 479 14.90 3.04 -46.02
C LEU A 479 16.26 3.75 -46.08
N PRO A 480 17.28 3.33 -45.29
CA PRO A 480 18.62 3.92 -45.34
C PRO A 480 19.32 3.79 -46.71
N ASN A 481 18.85 2.89 -47.57
CA ASN A 481 19.31 2.72 -48.95
C ASN A 481 18.59 3.64 -49.97
N GLY A 482 17.76 4.58 -49.51
CA GLY A 482 17.07 5.56 -50.34
C GLY A 482 15.78 5.08 -51.03
N ARG A 483 15.49 3.77 -51.01
CA ARG A 483 14.23 3.21 -51.50
C ARG A 483 13.11 3.39 -50.49
N VAL A 484 11.86 3.45 -50.94
CA VAL A 484 10.68 3.51 -50.05
C VAL A 484 10.05 2.13 -49.95
N LEU A 485 10.02 1.56 -48.74
CA LEU A 485 9.20 0.40 -48.42
C LEU A 485 7.74 0.84 -48.31
N VAL A 486 6.85 0.17 -49.04
CA VAL A 486 5.41 0.24 -48.85
C VAL A 486 4.89 -1.14 -48.47
N ALA A 487 4.13 -1.23 -47.39
CA ALA A 487 3.70 -2.51 -46.83
C ALA A 487 2.25 -2.47 -46.33
N GLY A 488 1.59 -3.64 -46.39
CA GLY A 488 0.24 -3.85 -45.89
C GLY A 488 -0.81 -2.92 -46.49
N GLY A 489 -1.78 -2.53 -45.68
CA GLY A 489 -2.94 -1.75 -46.10
C GLY A 489 -4.11 -2.63 -46.53
N GLU A 490 -5.10 -2.01 -47.18
CA GLU A 490 -6.33 -2.62 -47.67
C GLU A 490 -6.40 -2.50 -49.19
N ASP A 491 -6.84 -3.56 -49.87
CA ASP A 491 -7.00 -3.59 -51.34
C ASP A 491 -8.37 -3.08 -51.82
N ALA A 492 -8.61 -3.15 -53.13
CA ALA A 492 -9.88 -2.69 -53.73
C ALA A 492 -11.10 -3.56 -53.38
N GLY A 493 -10.89 -4.78 -52.87
CA GLY A 493 -11.94 -5.66 -52.37
C GLY A 493 -12.26 -5.47 -50.88
N GLY A 494 -11.51 -4.62 -50.17
CA GLY A 494 -11.57 -4.50 -48.71
C GLY A 494 -10.72 -5.56 -47.98
N GLY A 495 -9.87 -6.30 -48.68
CA GLY A 495 -8.98 -7.29 -48.09
C GLY A 495 -7.75 -6.64 -47.46
N ALA A 496 -7.45 -6.96 -46.20
CA ALA A 496 -6.17 -6.60 -45.59
C ALA A 496 -5.02 -7.30 -46.32
N LEU A 497 -3.89 -6.60 -46.48
CA LEU A 497 -2.72 -7.08 -47.20
C LEU A 497 -1.57 -7.46 -46.28
N ALA A 498 -0.88 -8.54 -46.64
CA ALA A 498 0.43 -8.90 -46.12
C ALA A 498 1.59 -8.50 -47.06
N SER A 499 1.26 -8.17 -48.33
CA SER A 499 2.24 -7.89 -49.38
C SER A 499 2.98 -6.57 -49.15
N ALA A 500 4.26 -6.53 -49.52
CA ALA A 500 5.09 -5.34 -49.47
C ALA A 500 5.91 -5.16 -50.77
N GLU A 501 6.22 -3.91 -51.07
CA GLU A 501 6.85 -3.46 -52.32
C GLU A 501 7.88 -2.36 -52.02
N LEU A 502 8.91 -2.27 -52.86
CA LEU A 502 9.97 -1.28 -52.80
C LEU A 502 9.89 -0.36 -54.02
N TYR A 503 9.78 0.95 -53.78
CA TYR A 503 9.99 1.97 -54.82
C TYR A 503 11.45 2.39 -54.89
N ASP A 504 11.99 2.47 -56.11
CA ASP A 504 13.33 3.01 -56.38
C ASP A 504 13.23 4.41 -57.02
N PRO A 505 13.62 5.49 -56.31
CA PRO A 505 13.60 6.86 -56.85
C PRO A 505 14.52 7.12 -58.05
N ALA A 506 15.55 6.31 -58.26
CA ALA A 506 16.53 6.51 -59.34
C ALA A 506 16.00 6.00 -60.70
N THR A 507 15.14 4.98 -60.68
CA THR A 507 14.50 4.41 -61.88
C THR A 507 13.03 4.76 -62.02
N GLY A 508 12.36 5.15 -60.92
CA GLY A 508 10.91 5.35 -60.86
C GLY A 508 10.10 4.05 -60.87
N THR A 509 10.72 2.89 -60.57
CA THR A 509 10.09 1.57 -60.66
C THR A 509 9.79 0.95 -59.30
N TRP A 510 8.78 0.09 -59.24
CA TRP A 510 8.46 -0.74 -58.08
C TRP A 510 8.95 -2.18 -58.26
N SER A 511 9.30 -2.83 -57.15
CA SER A 511 9.55 -4.28 -57.10
C SER A 511 8.97 -4.91 -55.82
N SER A 512 8.43 -6.12 -55.91
CA SER A 512 7.93 -6.85 -54.74
C SER A 512 9.09 -7.24 -53.81
N THR A 513 8.84 -7.26 -52.51
CA THR A 513 9.79 -7.76 -51.49
C THR A 513 9.11 -8.83 -50.61
N GLY A 514 9.75 -9.27 -49.54
CA GLY A 514 9.15 -10.21 -48.59
C GLY A 514 7.80 -9.68 -48.07
N SER A 515 6.86 -10.59 -47.83
CA SER A 515 5.55 -10.29 -47.25
C SER A 515 5.54 -10.58 -45.75
N MET A 516 4.67 -9.89 -45.01
CA MET A 516 4.39 -10.19 -43.60
C MET A 516 3.74 -11.58 -43.46
N SER A 517 3.84 -12.17 -42.28
CA SER A 517 3.17 -13.43 -41.93
C SER A 517 1.68 -13.23 -41.62
N GLN A 518 1.28 -12.03 -41.19
CA GLN A 518 -0.12 -11.65 -41.01
C GLN A 518 -0.46 -10.40 -41.83
N ALA A 519 -1.63 -10.42 -42.47
CA ALA A 519 -2.16 -9.27 -43.20
C ALA A 519 -2.67 -8.18 -42.25
N ARG A 520 -2.45 -6.90 -42.60
CA ARG A 520 -2.82 -5.77 -41.74
C ARG A 520 -3.08 -4.46 -42.52
N ASN A 521 -4.25 -3.86 -42.33
CA ASN A 521 -4.52 -2.44 -42.59
C ASN A 521 -4.52 -1.65 -41.25
N ALA A 522 -4.65 -0.32 -41.32
CA ALA A 522 -4.81 0.57 -40.14
C ALA A 522 -3.74 0.40 -39.03
N TYR A 523 -2.56 -0.10 -39.38
CA TYR A 523 -1.46 -0.42 -38.47
C TYR A 523 -0.42 0.71 -38.40
N ALA A 524 0.40 0.73 -37.36
CA ALA A 524 1.50 1.69 -37.26
C ALA A 524 2.85 1.04 -37.62
N ALA A 525 3.73 1.83 -38.24
CA ALA A 525 5.09 1.43 -38.53
C ALA A 525 6.11 2.43 -37.99
N ALA A 526 7.27 1.92 -37.56
CA ALA A 526 8.39 2.74 -37.10
C ALA A 526 9.71 2.14 -37.58
N GLN A 527 10.51 2.94 -38.29
CA GLN A 527 11.91 2.60 -38.57
C GLN A 527 12.71 2.61 -37.26
N LEU A 528 13.51 1.58 -37.03
CA LEU A 528 14.37 1.41 -35.86
C LEU A 528 15.77 1.99 -36.12
N THR A 529 16.59 2.10 -35.08
CA THR A 529 17.92 2.74 -35.14
C THR A 529 18.93 2.00 -36.04
N ASP A 530 18.71 0.70 -36.28
CA ASP A 530 19.49 -0.12 -37.22
C ASP A 530 19.00 -0.01 -38.69
N GLY A 531 17.91 0.72 -38.93
CA GLY A 531 17.30 0.88 -40.25
C GLY A 531 16.23 -0.15 -40.61
N SER A 532 16.01 -1.19 -39.78
CA SER A 532 14.88 -2.10 -39.93
C SER A 532 13.55 -1.39 -39.67
N VAL A 533 12.43 -1.98 -40.10
CA VAL A 533 11.09 -1.39 -39.93
C VAL A 533 10.20 -2.29 -39.10
N LEU A 534 9.78 -1.82 -37.93
CA LEU A 534 8.74 -2.44 -37.12
C LEU A 534 7.37 -2.12 -37.75
N ALA A 535 6.57 -3.15 -38.02
CA ALA A 535 5.13 -3.06 -38.24
C ALA A 535 4.42 -3.66 -37.02
N VAL A 536 3.45 -2.94 -36.44
CA VAL A 536 2.77 -3.37 -35.21
C VAL A 536 1.26 -3.15 -35.30
N GLY A 537 0.50 -4.14 -34.81
CA GLY A 537 -0.96 -4.10 -34.72
C GLY A 537 -1.65 -3.93 -36.07
N GLY A 538 -2.75 -3.18 -36.10
CA GLY A 538 -3.65 -3.08 -37.25
C GLY A 538 -4.81 -4.05 -37.19
N PHE A 539 -5.51 -4.20 -38.31
CA PHE A 539 -6.69 -5.06 -38.44
C PHE A 539 -6.52 -6.03 -39.63
N ASP A 540 -6.88 -7.30 -39.45
CA ASP A 540 -6.66 -8.37 -40.46
C ASP A 540 -7.85 -8.60 -41.42
N GLY A 541 -8.87 -7.73 -41.35
CA GLY A 541 -10.16 -7.93 -42.01
C GLY A 541 -11.23 -8.56 -41.10
N THR A 542 -10.84 -9.11 -39.94
CA THR A 542 -11.76 -9.70 -38.95
C THR A 542 -11.51 -9.18 -37.53
N ASN A 543 -10.26 -9.04 -37.09
CA ASN A 543 -9.88 -8.69 -35.73
C ASN A 543 -8.79 -7.62 -35.69
N ALA A 544 -8.77 -6.82 -34.62
CA ALA A 544 -7.59 -6.02 -34.27
C ALA A 544 -6.43 -6.93 -33.85
N LEU A 545 -5.20 -6.51 -34.11
CA LEU A 545 -3.99 -7.33 -33.95
C LEU A 545 -3.10 -6.85 -32.81
N ALA A 546 -2.52 -7.81 -32.08
CA ALA A 546 -1.42 -7.58 -31.15
C ALA A 546 -0.04 -7.88 -31.77
N THR A 547 0.00 -8.60 -32.90
CA THR A 547 1.24 -9.10 -33.52
C THR A 547 2.10 -7.96 -34.07
N ALA A 548 3.42 -8.12 -33.98
CA ALA A 548 4.38 -7.21 -34.58
C ALA A 548 5.48 -7.97 -35.33
N GLU A 549 5.99 -7.35 -36.40
CA GLU A 549 6.94 -7.94 -37.34
C GLU A 549 8.01 -6.92 -37.73
N LEU A 550 9.22 -7.40 -38.00
CA LEU A 550 10.39 -6.59 -38.38
C LEU A 550 10.75 -6.86 -39.84
N TYR A 551 10.88 -5.82 -40.65
CA TYR A 551 11.44 -5.89 -42.00
C TYR A 551 12.94 -5.59 -42.00
N ASP A 552 13.73 -6.52 -42.51
CA ASP A 552 15.16 -6.33 -42.80
C ASP A 552 15.32 -5.75 -44.24
N PRO A 553 15.82 -4.51 -44.40
CA PRO A 553 15.99 -3.87 -45.70
C PRO A 553 17.23 -4.30 -46.49
N ALA A 554 18.11 -5.12 -45.90
CA ALA A 554 19.26 -5.74 -46.56
C ALA A 554 18.91 -7.16 -47.04
N ALA A 555 18.19 -7.95 -46.24
CA ALA A 555 17.69 -9.27 -46.64
C ALA A 555 16.43 -9.21 -47.51
N GLY A 556 15.59 -8.18 -47.35
CA GLY A 556 14.31 -8.03 -48.04
C GLY A 556 13.21 -8.94 -47.49
N THR A 557 13.26 -9.26 -46.20
CA THR A 557 12.41 -10.27 -45.53
C THR A 557 11.78 -9.73 -44.24
N TRP A 558 10.62 -10.28 -43.88
CA TRP A 558 10.00 -10.05 -42.57
C TRP A 558 10.33 -11.18 -41.59
N SER A 559 10.36 -10.86 -40.30
CA SER A 559 10.42 -11.81 -39.19
C SER A 559 9.47 -11.37 -38.07
N THR A 560 8.95 -12.33 -37.30
CA THR A 560 8.10 -12.03 -36.13
C THR A 560 8.94 -11.55 -34.96
N THR A 561 8.41 -10.61 -34.18
CA THR A 561 8.97 -10.19 -32.89
C THR A 561 7.94 -10.37 -31.77
N GLY A 562 8.19 -9.88 -30.56
CA GLY A 562 7.20 -9.89 -29.48
C GLY A 562 5.92 -9.15 -29.87
N SER A 563 4.80 -9.56 -29.26
CA SER A 563 3.48 -8.93 -29.49
C SER A 563 3.12 -7.97 -28.36
N LEU A 564 2.25 -7.01 -28.68
CA LEU A 564 1.57 -6.15 -27.70
C LEU A 564 0.78 -7.00 -26.69
N GLN A 565 0.53 -6.43 -25.52
CA GLN A 565 -0.38 -7.00 -24.52
C GLN A 565 -1.85 -6.77 -24.90
N GLN A 566 -2.17 -5.62 -25.51
CA GLN A 566 -3.50 -5.35 -26.06
C GLN A 566 -3.46 -5.11 -27.56
N ALA A 567 -4.24 -5.89 -28.28
CA ALA A 567 -4.47 -5.76 -29.72
C ALA A 567 -5.06 -4.40 -30.08
N ARG A 568 -4.71 -3.84 -31.24
CA ARG A 568 -5.12 -2.48 -31.62
C ARG A 568 -4.89 -2.13 -33.08
N ASP A 569 -5.85 -1.44 -33.70
CA ASP A 569 -5.67 -0.67 -34.93
C ASP A 569 -5.86 0.85 -34.66
N PHE A 570 -5.66 1.69 -35.70
CA PHE A 570 -5.76 3.16 -35.65
C PHE A 570 -4.94 3.86 -34.53
N HIS A 571 -3.92 3.19 -34.02
CA HIS A 571 -2.98 3.67 -33.01
C HIS A 571 -1.77 4.36 -33.66
N THR A 572 -0.88 4.90 -32.84
CA THR A 572 0.38 5.52 -33.29
C THR A 572 1.59 4.79 -32.73
N ALA A 573 2.64 4.61 -33.53
CA ALA A 573 3.96 4.14 -33.11
C ALA A 573 5.01 5.24 -33.34
N THR A 574 5.79 5.59 -32.32
CA THR A 574 6.82 6.66 -32.38
C THR A 574 8.14 6.15 -31.82
N ARG A 575 9.20 6.12 -32.64
CA ARG A 575 10.56 5.86 -32.14
C ARG A 575 11.02 7.06 -31.31
N MET A 576 11.32 6.82 -30.04
CA MET A 576 11.86 7.81 -29.11
C MET A 576 13.37 8.05 -29.33
N ALA A 577 13.92 9.11 -28.72
CA ALA A 577 15.36 9.37 -28.72
C ALA A 577 16.20 8.23 -28.11
N SER A 578 15.60 7.38 -27.26
CA SER A 578 16.20 6.17 -26.68
C SER A 578 16.27 4.97 -27.65
N GLY A 579 15.77 5.11 -28.89
CA GLY A 579 15.67 4.04 -29.88
C GLY A 579 14.48 3.08 -29.67
N ARG A 580 13.86 3.08 -28.49
CA ARG A 580 12.60 2.35 -28.22
C ARG A 580 11.43 2.93 -29.00
N VAL A 581 10.38 2.14 -29.24
CA VAL A 581 9.16 2.61 -29.92
C VAL A 581 7.99 2.64 -28.94
N LEU A 582 7.44 3.83 -28.70
CA LEU A 582 6.21 4.03 -27.95
C LEU A 582 5.00 3.77 -28.86
N VAL A 583 4.11 2.89 -28.45
CA VAL A 583 2.79 2.65 -29.05
C VAL A 583 1.72 3.21 -28.12
N ALA A 584 0.82 4.03 -28.64
CA ALA A 584 -0.19 4.75 -27.85
C ALA A 584 -1.56 4.77 -28.52
N GLY A 585 -2.61 4.57 -27.71
CA GLY A 585 -4.01 4.59 -28.14
C GLY A 585 -4.39 3.47 -29.12
N GLY A 586 -5.38 3.75 -29.97
CA GLY A 586 -6.00 2.82 -30.92
C GLY A 586 -7.38 2.34 -30.48
N THR A 587 -7.91 1.34 -31.17
CA THR A 587 -9.14 0.63 -30.77
C THR A 587 -8.97 -0.88 -30.94
N ASP A 588 -9.66 -1.67 -30.11
CA ASP A 588 -9.79 -3.12 -30.26
C ASP A 588 -11.23 -3.56 -30.60
N GLY A 589 -12.07 -2.58 -30.96
CA GLY A 589 -13.53 -2.63 -30.84
C GLY A 589 -14.03 -1.74 -29.70
N SER A 590 -13.15 -1.37 -28.75
CA SER A 590 -13.30 -0.24 -27.82
C SER A 590 -12.07 0.67 -27.87
N ASP A 591 -12.29 1.99 -27.74
CA ASP A 591 -11.22 2.98 -27.76
C ASP A 591 -10.23 2.77 -26.59
N LEU A 592 -8.93 2.81 -26.89
CA LEU A 592 -7.88 2.50 -25.92
C LEU A 592 -7.20 3.76 -25.37
N PHE A 593 -6.89 3.72 -24.08
CA PHE A 593 -6.03 4.69 -23.39
C PHE A 593 -4.63 4.10 -23.09
N VAL A 594 -4.48 2.78 -23.12
CA VAL A 594 -3.22 2.10 -22.78
C VAL A 594 -2.10 2.40 -23.76
N SER A 595 -0.88 2.50 -23.24
CA SER A 595 0.34 2.64 -24.05
C SER A 595 1.36 1.57 -23.69
N GLU A 596 2.18 1.19 -24.66
CA GLU A 596 3.18 0.12 -24.55
C GLU A 596 4.49 0.55 -25.23
N LEU A 597 5.63 0.02 -24.74
CA LEU A 597 6.95 0.42 -25.19
C LEU A 597 7.76 -0.79 -25.67
N TYR A 598 8.16 -0.77 -26.93
CA TYR A 598 8.97 -1.81 -27.56
C TYR A 598 10.47 -1.58 -27.33
N ASN A 599 11.17 -2.62 -26.88
CA ASN A 599 12.62 -2.67 -26.81
C ASN A 599 13.20 -3.41 -28.02
N PRO A 600 13.75 -2.70 -29.03
CA PRO A 600 14.25 -3.34 -30.26
C PRO A 600 15.46 -4.26 -30.02
N THR A 601 16.23 -4.06 -28.95
CA THR A 601 17.39 -4.91 -28.62
C THR A 601 16.99 -6.28 -28.07
N THR A 602 15.75 -6.44 -27.56
CA THR A 602 15.29 -7.71 -26.97
C THR A 602 14.00 -8.26 -27.59
N GLY A 603 13.35 -7.50 -28.48
CA GLY A 603 12.05 -7.87 -29.07
C GLY A 603 10.86 -7.84 -28.08
N ASN A 604 11.04 -7.28 -26.88
CA ASN A 604 10.04 -7.32 -25.81
C ASN A 604 9.22 -6.03 -25.73
N TRP A 605 7.97 -6.16 -25.28
CA TRP A 605 7.09 -5.05 -24.94
C TRP A 605 6.96 -4.90 -23.42
N SER A 606 6.88 -3.66 -22.94
CA SER A 606 6.51 -3.34 -21.56
C SER A 606 5.37 -2.34 -21.54
N GLN A 607 4.38 -2.53 -20.68
CA GLN A 607 3.37 -1.51 -20.40
C GLN A 607 4.04 -0.25 -19.83
N VAL A 608 3.50 0.91 -20.15
CA VAL A 608 3.92 2.21 -19.64
C VAL A 608 2.70 3.00 -19.15
N GLY A 609 2.93 4.21 -18.64
CA GLY A 609 1.85 5.11 -18.25
C GLY A 609 0.74 5.17 -19.31
N SER A 610 -0.51 5.21 -18.86
CA SER A 610 -1.68 5.30 -19.73
C SER A 610 -2.05 6.76 -20.02
N LEU A 611 -2.62 6.99 -21.21
CA LEU A 611 -3.27 8.25 -21.54
C LEU A 611 -4.45 8.49 -20.60
N GLU A 612 -4.77 9.74 -20.33
CA GLU A 612 -5.98 10.13 -19.58
C GLU A 612 -7.24 9.92 -20.42
N GLN A 613 -7.15 10.14 -21.73
CA GLN A 613 -8.28 10.03 -22.66
C GLN A 613 -8.05 8.91 -23.70
N MET A 614 -8.99 7.95 -23.73
CA MET A 614 -9.07 6.92 -24.76
C MET A 614 -9.21 7.53 -26.16
N ARG A 615 -8.40 7.07 -27.11
CA ARG A 615 -8.30 7.70 -28.43
C ARG A 615 -7.79 6.78 -29.54
N GLU A 616 -8.45 6.84 -30.69
CA GLU A 616 -7.96 6.38 -31.98
C GLU A 616 -7.85 7.53 -32.99
N GLN A 617 -7.14 7.31 -34.11
CA GLN A 617 -7.03 8.25 -35.24
C GLN A 617 -6.51 9.65 -34.84
N HIS A 618 -5.73 9.68 -33.74
CA HIS A 618 -4.92 10.79 -33.26
C HIS A 618 -3.57 10.84 -33.99
N THR A 619 -2.73 11.79 -33.60
CA THR A 619 -1.33 11.85 -34.05
C THR A 619 -0.38 11.81 -32.87
N ALA A 620 0.80 11.21 -33.08
CA ALA A 620 1.93 11.27 -32.17
C ALA A 620 3.14 11.94 -32.86
N THR A 621 3.99 12.63 -32.10
CA THR A 621 5.18 13.32 -32.63
C THR A 621 6.27 13.37 -31.57
N LEU A 622 7.47 12.87 -31.89
CA LEU A 622 8.66 13.08 -31.06
C LEU A 622 9.05 14.56 -31.11
N LEU A 623 9.19 15.18 -29.94
CA LEU A 623 9.62 16.57 -29.79
C LEU A 623 11.15 16.68 -29.72
N THR A 624 11.68 17.88 -29.97
CA THR A 624 13.12 18.16 -29.93
C THR A 624 13.75 17.99 -28.54
N ASP A 625 12.94 18.02 -27.47
CA ASP A 625 13.33 17.73 -26.08
C ASP A 625 13.26 16.24 -25.70
N GLY A 626 12.81 15.38 -26.60
CA GLY A 626 12.72 13.93 -26.41
C GLY A 626 11.37 13.41 -25.91
N ARG A 627 10.44 14.27 -25.47
CA ARG A 627 9.07 13.89 -25.13
C ARG A 627 8.28 13.47 -26.37
N VAL A 628 7.21 12.68 -26.20
CA VAL A 628 6.27 12.38 -27.30
C VAL A 628 4.96 13.13 -27.08
N LEU A 629 4.64 14.04 -28.00
CA LEU A 629 3.36 14.73 -28.07
C LEU A 629 2.31 13.78 -28.67
N VAL A 630 1.20 13.55 -27.97
CA VAL A 630 -0.01 12.92 -28.51
C VAL A 630 -1.15 13.94 -28.49
N THR A 631 -1.84 14.12 -29.62
CA THR A 631 -2.90 15.14 -29.72
C THR A 631 -4.05 14.74 -30.63
N GLY A 632 -5.24 15.20 -30.26
CA GLY A 632 -6.50 14.92 -30.96
C GLY A 632 -6.90 13.45 -30.93
N GLY A 633 -7.59 13.02 -31.99
CA GLY A 633 -8.22 11.70 -32.09
C GLY A 633 -9.71 11.75 -31.76
N ILE A 634 -10.33 10.57 -31.82
CA ILE A 634 -11.71 10.32 -31.45
C ILE A 634 -11.76 9.22 -30.39
N GLY A 635 -12.71 9.34 -29.48
CA GLY A 635 -13.12 8.29 -28.55
C GLY A 635 -14.56 8.55 -28.11
N ARG A 636 -14.82 8.70 -26.80
CA ARG A 636 -16.10 9.23 -26.26
C ARG A 636 -16.54 10.59 -26.84
N GLY A 637 -15.65 11.30 -27.52
CA GLY A 637 -15.95 12.46 -28.35
C GLY A 637 -14.78 12.77 -29.29
N ILE A 638 -14.91 13.81 -30.10
CA ILE A 638 -13.79 14.31 -30.91
C ILE A 638 -12.89 15.16 -30.01
N LEU A 639 -11.66 14.72 -29.79
CA LEU A 639 -10.78 15.25 -28.75
C LEU A 639 -10.01 16.49 -29.21
N SER A 640 -9.92 17.50 -28.33
CA SER A 640 -8.90 18.55 -28.36
C SER A 640 -7.72 18.28 -27.42
N TYR A 641 -7.82 17.23 -26.61
CA TYR A 641 -6.89 16.97 -25.51
C TYR A 641 -5.51 16.55 -26.02
N THR A 642 -4.49 17.07 -25.37
CA THR A 642 -3.09 16.90 -25.72
C THR A 642 -2.33 16.40 -24.51
N GLU A 643 -1.53 15.37 -24.69
CA GLU A 643 -0.78 14.69 -23.64
C GLU A 643 0.67 14.52 -24.10
N LEU A 644 1.59 14.55 -23.14
CA LEU A 644 3.03 14.48 -23.35
C LEU A 644 3.57 13.26 -22.61
N PHE A 645 4.25 12.35 -23.31
CA PHE A 645 4.97 11.24 -22.68
C PHE A 645 6.40 11.66 -22.32
N HIS A 646 6.80 11.34 -21.08
CA HIS A 646 8.12 11.58 -20.49
C HIS A 646 8.80 10.24 -20.14
#